data_AF-A0A7Y6PZM0-F1
#
_entry.id   AF-A0A7Y6PZM0-F1
#
_cell.length_a   1.000
_cell.length_b   1.000
_cell.length_c   1.000
_cell.angle_alpha   90.00
_cell.angle_beta   90.00
_cell.angle_gamma   90.00
#
_symmetry.space_group_name_H-M   'P 1'
#
loop_
_entity.id
_entity.type
_entity.pdbx_description
1 polymer ?
#
loop_
_entity_poly.entity_id
_entity_poly.type
_entity_poly.pdbx_seq_one_letter_code
_entity_poly.pdbx_strand_id
1 'polypeptide(L)'
;MLLLAFAIGCGDNGDNDAPPRCGDGVVDSGEQCDDGSANSNTLPDTCRTSCKTPTCGDGVVDNGETCDDGADNSDTDPTACNTDCTMTSMTCGDGVVDAGEQCDDGAANSDTNPDACRTNCKLAKCGDGVMDGGEACDDGAANSNTQANACRTTCALPSCGDGAIDTGEICDDGAANSDSAADACRTSCVLPRCGDGAIDTGETCDEGTANSNTVPNACRTTCTIARCGDGVIDTGESCDNGPANSNTVPGACRTTCAVATCGDGVVDAGETCDNGTANSDTTPNACREACVVADCGDGVVDTGEQCDMGMANSDTQAGACRTTCVPARCGDGVVDTGEQCDDGAQNSDSIAGACRTTCRVAGCGDGILDTGEACDDGAANGDTPDACRATCELPTCGDGIVDSGEQCDLGSGNSNAAGSQCMTTCRGLWKFVSMPDLLSYDVGDVSSLTALVNSTNPFHEQAINLVLDAVAAENPDFVLVAGDLVGGNWHSDADMRQVFGPVTTVADKATALGLAADTYYPQWLARFATRGIPVHAALGDHELGNAPWPASFDRSQLVDEFKAGFAKHMTKAPGGAHRYTNRPVGTPYEDTAYAFKHKNMLVLTVDPFYYEPGANLGDQGTVALDIKADQMTWINQVFTAAAADPEIEYLVVQGHIPVIKPVRFQASTNLGLDNERTSAFWQALASAGVDLYLTGDMHAMSAKNVNGVEQVCHGGPMGTPGLTTVNYLVGSVYPDRMELTLKTIDISYDATNTNKLWQTGATRPLEQLALDTTNGFTNAGSMVIDHTGPTRVYRNRTGYFLPFQEQPPPALLVHLPLDQQTDGKTPNLGLSGQLNRGIISGATSVAGKFGSAIDLVPGQRVVAGSTPISSNWPRTVSLWVKRPAGGTGLITMMTFGRNAGNGTKWDMDIDLDNGGVVELGVASGRTDGVGTTSVTDGNWHHVAMVLPDGMTTIKQVVIYVDGTKITTTSATATAIVTALELADQAASSSLLILGHAANGMTTQQFTGQLDDVAIWSRALDAAGVKAISSLASTSGLAYDAGKVDRLLGAFAAQADITIGNITWSYQASGLTGAAGVVVQPTSGNQYELNLGGGAGFVVH
;
A
#
# COMPACT_ATOMS: atom_id res chain seq x y z
N MET A 1 13.78 39.60 24.30
CA MET A 1 14.75 40.56 23.70
C MET A 1 15.96 39.74 23.25
N LEU A 2 16.31 39.63 21.95
CA LEU A 2 16.89 40.63 21.01
C LEU A 2 18.41 40.87 21.23
N LEU A 3 19.35 40.97 20.24
CA LEU A 3 19.33 40.84 18.74
C LEU A 3 20.79 40.74 18.09
N LEU A 4 20.90 40.67 16.73
CA LEU A 4 21.96 40.59 15.64
C LEU A 4 22.95 41.81 15.36
N ALA A 5 23.71 41.91 14.18
CA ALA A 5 24.25 43.19 13.48
C ALA A 5 24.85 43.28 11.94
N PHE A 6 24.58 44.40 11.02
CA PHE A 6 25.11 45.04 9.60
C PHE A 6 24.51 46.45 8.80
N ALA A 7 25.08 47.26 7.73
CA ALA A 7 24.49 48.45 6.73
C ALA A 7 25.30 49.43 5.57
N ILE A 8 24.77 50.31 4.53
CA ILE A 8 25.43 51.43 3.49
C ILE A 8 24.63 52.40 2.31
N GLY A 9 25.10 53.57 1.54
CA GLY A 9 24.48 54.43 0.27
C GLY A 9 24.97 55.91 -0.45
N CYS A 10 24.50 56.59 -1.66
CA CYS A 10 24.82 58.00 -2.48
C CYS A 10 23.93 58.58 -3.82
N GLY A 11 23.83 59.72 -4.75
CA GLY A 11 24.20 61.23 -5.32
C GLY A 11 23.64 61.78 -6.86
N ASP A 12 23.60 62.96 -7.73
CA ASP A 12 23.74 64.57 -8.05
C ASP A 12 23.40 65.34 -9.57
N ASN A 13 23.11 66.73 -9.96
CA ASN A 13 23.01 67.59 -11.38
C ASN A 13 22.39 69.19 -11.76
N GLY A 14 22.53 70.02 -12.96
CA GLY A 14 21.74 71.35 -13.59
C GLY A 14 22.19 72.62 -14.67
N ASP A 15 21.39 73.57 -15.46
CA ASP A 15 21.70 74.88 -16.46
C ASP A 15 20.61 75.96 -17.31
N ASN A 16 20.80 77.28 -17.97
CA ASN A 16 19.95 78.26 -19.02
C ASN A 16 20.18 79.91 -19.61
N ASP A 17 19.43 80.71 -20.59
CA ASP A 17 19.64 82.20 -21.35
C ASP A 17 18.50 83.29 -22.14
N ALA A 18 18.69 84.60 -22.81
CA ALA A 18 17.68 85.77 -23.45
C ALA A 18 17.94 87.17 -24.51
N PRO A 19 16.99 88.16 -25.07
CA PRO A 19 16.97 89.31 -26.28
C PRO A 19 16.36 90.94 -26.44
N PRO A 20 16.21 91.84 -27.62
CA PRO A 20 16.04 93.48 -27.93
C PRO A 20 15.02 94.43 -29.01
N ARG A 21 15.14 95.84 -29.51
CA ARG A 21 14.20 96.90 -30.43
C ARG A 21 14.48 98.56 -30.93
N CYS A 22 13.64 99.54 -31.68
CA CYS A 22 13.85 101.07 -32.32
C CYS A 22 12.78 102.13 -33.22
N GLY A 23 12.87 103.55 -33.63
CA GLY A 23 12.02 104.60 -34.63
C GLY A 23 12.15 106.32 -34.99
N ASP A 24 11.43 107.19 -35.94
CA ASP A 24 11.63 108.74 -36.55
C ASP A 24 10.57 109.83 -37.47
N GLY A 25 10.72 111.25 -37.91
CA GLY A 25 9.88 112.34 -38.90
C GLY A 25 9.92 114.10 -39.13
N VAL A 26 9.38 115.01 -40.19
CA VAL A 26 9.46 116.64 -40.60
C VAL A 26 8.52 117.48 -41.74
N VAL A 27 8.56 118.87 -42.00
CA VAL A 27 8.06 119.67 -43.24
C VAL A 27 8.91 119.43 -44.51
N ASP A 28 8.42 118.55 -45.38
CA ASP A 28 9.00 118.26 -46.69
C ASP A 28 8.42 119.18 -47.80
N SER A 29 8.75 118.90 -49.07
CA SER A 29 8.54 119.82 -50.20
C SER A 29 7.06 120.01 -50.62
N GLY A 30 6.26 120.81 -49.89
CA GLY A 30 4.84 121.04 -50.24
C GLY A 30 4.21 122.40 -49.86
N GLU A 31 4.22 122.81 -48.59
CA GLU A 31 3.15 123.65 -48.00
C GLU A 31 3.47 125.15 -47.76
N GLN A 32 2.44 125.97 -47.47
CA GLN A 32 2.61 127.39 -47.05
C GLN A 32 2.65 127.59 -45.52
N CYS A 33 1.97 126.71 -44.79
CA CYS A 33 1.88 126.54 -43.35
C CYS A 33 1.30 125.13 -43.17
N ASP A 34 2.15 124.15 -42.88
CA ASP A 34 1.68 122.86 -42.39
C ASP A 34 1.98 122.79 -40.91
N ASP A 35 0.92 122.89 -40.11
CA ASP A 35 1.00 122.77 -38.65
C ASP A 35 0.99 121.28 -38.23
N GLY A 36 1.42 120.38 -39.12
CA GLY A 36 1.20 118.94 -39.04
C GLY A 36 -0.26 118.60 -39.29
N SER A 37 -0.80 117.66 -38.51
CA SER A 37 -2.20 117.20 -38.60
C SER A 37 -3.23 118.20 -38.05
N ALA A 38 -3.07 119.51 -38.27
CA ALA A 38 -3.78 120.57 -37.56
C ALA A 38 -4.45 121.68 -38.43
N ASN A 39 -4.17 121.76 -39.74
CA ASN A 39 -4.74 122.81 -40.61
C ASN A 39 -6.29 122.70 -40.69
N SER A 40 -7.04 123.83 -40.71
CA SER A 40 -8.52 123.86 -40.69
C SER A 40 -9.16 125.08 -41.37
N ASN A 41 -10.26 124.86 -42.10
CA ASN A 41 -11.06 125.91 -42.77
C ASN A 41 -12.22 126.47 -41.95
N THR A 42 -12.60 125.84 -40.84
CA THR A 42 -13.84 126.14 -40.10
C THR A 42 -13.57 126.42 -38.62
N LEU A 43 -12.37 126.90 -38.31
CA LEU A 43 -11.98 127.37 -36.99
C LEU A 43 -11.49 128.83 -37.12
N PRO A 44 -11.85 129.73 -36.19
CA PRO A 44 -11.25 131.07 -36.11
C PRO A 44 -9.73 130.99 -35.95
N ASP A 45 -9.01 132.02 -36.38
CA ASP A 45 -7.55 132.18 -36.26
C ASP A 45 -6.64 131.09 -36.93
N THR A 46 -7.16 129.92 -37.36
CA THR A 46 -6.31 128.79 -37.83
C THR A 46 -5.85 128.85 -39.29
N CYS A 47 -4.68 128.27 -39.57
CA CYS A 47 -4.23 128.06 -40.96
C CYS A 47 -5.17 127.11 -41.71
N ARG A 48 -5.79 127.61 -42.79
CA ARG A 48 -6.73 126.94 -43.71
C ARG A 48 -6.10 125.65 -44.28
N THR A 49 -6.88 124.61 -44.63
CA THR A 49 -6.36 123.29 -45.11
C THR A 49 -5.63 123.31 -46.46
N SER A 50 -5.65 124.44 -47.17
CA SER A 50 -4.80 124.73 -48.33
C SER A 50 -3.58 125.61 -47.97
N CYS A 51 -3.34 125.75 -46.68
CA CYS A 51 -2.33 126.57 -46.01
C CYS A 51 -2.53 128.10 -46.22
N LYS A 52 -3.45 128.78 -45.48
CA LYS A 52 -3.74 130.25 -45.57
C LYS A 52 -4.38 130.83 -44.29
N THR A 53 -4.64 132.16 -44.17
CA THR A 53 -5.10 132.85 -42.92
C THR A 53 -6.43 133.66 -43.04
N PRO A 54 -7.07 134.11 -41.91
CA PRO A 54 -8.47 134.65 -41.80
C PRO A 54 -8.68 136.20 -41.77
N THR A 55 -9.95 136.69 -41.79
CA THR A 55 -10.39 138.12 -41.62
C THR A 55 -11.91 138.35 -41.39
N CYS A 56 -12.30 139.33 -40.56
CA CYS A 56 -13.65 139.94 -40.44
C CYS A 56 -14.42 140.11 -41.77
N GLY A 57 -15.72 139.84 -41.74
CA GLY A 57 -16.62 139.84 -42.89
C GLY A 57 -16.54 138.59 -43.76
N ASP A 58 -15.75 137.58 -43.38
CA ASP A 58 -15.69 136.27 -44.08
C ASP A 58 -16.76 135.26 -43.62
N GLY A 59 -17.55 135.60 -42.59
CA GLY A 59 -18.58 134.74 -42.00
C GLY A 59 -18.07 133.84 -40.87
N VAL A 60 -16.82 134.01 -40.44
CA VAL A 60 -16.27 133.49 -39.18
C VAL A 60 -15.99 134.67 -38.26
N VAL A 61 -16.52 134.62 -37.03
CA VAL A 61 -16.15 135.58 -35.97
C VAL A 61 -14.69 135.29 -35.57
N ASP A 62 -13.78 136.13 -36.06
CA ASP A 62 -12.36 136.09 -35.73
C ASP A 62 -12.07 137.02 -34.54
N ASN A 63 -10.79 137.13 -34.17
CA ASN A 63 -10.35 137.73 -32.90
C ASN A 63 -10.39 139.28 -32.90
N GLY A 64 -11.60 139.84 -32.96
CA GLY A 64 -11.85 141.28 -32.97
C GLY A 64 -13.33 141.67 -32.94
N GLU A 65 -14.22 140.83 -33.46
CA GLU A 65 -15.67 141.11 -33.55
C GLU A 65 -16.45 140.63 -32.31
N THR A 66 -17.53 141.33 -31.95
CA THR A 66 -18.53 140.86 -30.97
C THR A 66 -19.71 140.13 -31.64
N CYS A 67 -19.90 140.39 -32.92
CA CYS A 67 -20.85 139.77 -33.84
C CYS A 67 -20.37 140.06 -35.27
N ASP A 68 -20.57 139.13 -36.20
CA ASP A 68 -20.29 139.31 -37.63
C ASP A 68 -21.37 138.55 -38.39
N ASP A 69 -22.44 139.26 -38.78
CA ASP A 69 -23.53 138.69 -39.58
C ASP A 69 -23.17 138.76 -41.09
N GLY A 70 -21.88 138.86 -41.42
CA GLY A 70 -21.31 138.96 -42.75
C GLY A 70 -21.74 140.20 -43.53
N ALA A 71 -22.93 140.14 -44.13
CA ALA A 71 -23.48 141.19 -44.97
C ALA A 71 -24.61 141.99 -44.31
N ASP A 72 -25.14 141.54 -43.16
CA ASP A 72 -26.45 141.95 -42.65
C ASP A 72 -26.40 142.93 -41.44
N ASN A 73 -25.22 143.42 -41.04
CA ASN A 73 -25.04 144.39 -39.94
C ASN A 73 -25.77 145.75 -40.18
N SER A 74 -26.34 146.36 -39.13
CA SER A 74 -27.15 147.60 -39.16
C SER A 74 -27.17 148.38 -37.84
N ASP A 75 -27.00 149.71 -37.88
CA ASP A 75 -26.98 150.60 -36.69
C ASP A 75 -28.38 151.12 -36.27
N THR A 76 -29.45 150.77 -36.99
CA THR A 76 -30.79 151.38 -36.80
C THR A 76 -31.91 150.41 -36.45
N ASP A 77 -31.61 149.11 -36.48
CA ASP A 77 -32.49 148.08 -35.95
C ASP A 77 -32.03 147.74 -34.52
N PRO A 78 -32.87 147.87 -33.48
CA PRO A 78 -32.49 147.57 -32.10
C PRO A 78 -32.28 146.05 -31.84
N THR A 79 -32.29 145.21 -32.87
CA THR A 79 -32.02 143.77 -32.81
C THR A 79 -30.86 143.28 -33.71
N ALA A 80 -30.22 144.16 -34.48
CA ALA A 80 -29.08 143.81 -35.37
C ALA A 80 -27.71 144.10 -34.74
N CYS A 81 -26.66 143.46 -35.27
CA CYS A 81 -25.27 143.83 -35.01
C CYS A 81 -24.94 145.16 -35.70
N ASN A 82 -24.39 146.17 -35.01
CA ASN A 82 -23.99 147.42 -35.68
C ASN A 82 -22.93 147.18 -36.78
N THR A 83 -22.78 148.14 -37.69
CA THR A 83 -21.74 148.12 -38.74
C THR A 83 -20.31 148.26 -38.20
N ASP A 84 -20.15 148.55 -36.91
CA ASP A 84 -18.91 148.46 -36.11
C ASP A 84 -18.99 147.44 -34.94
N CYS A 85 -20.12 146.75 -34.81
CA CYS A 85 -20.43 145.71 -33.81
C CYS A 85 -20.55 146.21 -32.32
N THR A 86 -21.55 147.06 -31.98
CA THR A 86 -21.81 147.74 -30.65
C THR A 86 -23.32 147.87 -30.23
N MET A 87 -23.72 148.51 -29.08
CA MET A 87 -25.15 148.54 -28.54
C MET A 87 -25.56 149.66 -27.50
N THR A 88 -26.83 149.75 -26.98
CA THR A 88 -27.41 150.86 -26.12
C THR A 88 -28.69 150.49 -25.24
N SER A 89 -29.26 151.36 -24.34
CA SER A 89 -30.44 151.08 -23.42
C SER A 89 -31.29 152.32 -22.91
N MET A 90 -32.27 152.16 -21.96
CA MET A 90 -33.46 153.07 -21.66
C MET A 90 -33.86 153.36 -20.15
N THR A 91 -35.08 153.91 -19.82
CA THR A 91 -35.51 154.57 -18.51
C THR A 91 -37.03 154.40 -18.11
N CYS A 92 -37.58 154.99 -17.00
CA CYS A 92 -39.01 154.93 -16.55
C CYS A 92 -39.53 156.04 -15.55
N GLY A 93 -40.86 156.29 -15.44
CA GLY A 93 -41.56 156.71 -14.19
C GLY A 93 -42.23 158.12 -14.06
N ASP A 94 -43.20 158.49 -14.90
CA ASP A 94 -43.87 159.82 -14.87
C ASP A 94 -45.42 159.82 -14.83
N GLY A 95 -46.06 158.66 -14.86
CA GLY A 95 -47.50 158.43 -14.99
C GLY A 95 -47.97 158.06 -16.41
N VAL A 96 -47.06 157.69 -17.31
CA VAL A 96 -47.35 157.30 -18.70
C VAL A 96 -46.54 156.07 -19.11
N VAL A 97 -47.23 154.95 -19.33
CA VAL A 97 -46.61 153.66 -19.68
C VAL A 97 -45.81 153.74 -21.00
N ASP A 98 -44.50 153.85 -20.89
CA ASP A 98 -43.57 154.03 -22.02
C ASP A 98 -43.07 152.69 -22.61
N ALA A 99 -42.31 152.74 -23.71
CA ALA A 99 -41.87 151.54 -24.46
C ALA A 99 -40.84 150.67 -23.71
N GLY A 100 -41.31 149.89 -22.73
CA GLY A 100 -40.51 149.04 -21.84
C GLY A 100 -41.16 148.83 -20.47
N GLU A 101 -42.18 149.62 -20.16
CA GLU A 101 -42.96 149.59 -18.92
C GLU A 101 -44.18 148.65 -19.03
N GLN A 102 -44.79 148.34 -17.88
CA GLN A 102 -45.96 147.45 -17.78
C GLN A 102 -47.13 148.09 -17.02
N CYS A 103 -46.83 149.03 -16.14
CA CYS A 103 -47.77 149.92 -15.45
C CYS A 103 -47.02 151.19 -15.04
N ASP A 104 -47.75 152.28 -14.82
CA ASP A 104 -47.22 153.45 -14.13
C ASP A 104 -48.38 154.19 -13.43
N ASP A 105 -48.52 153.98 -12.12
CA ASP A 105 -49.44 154.72 -11.26
C ASP A 105 -48.84 156.09 -10.84
N GLY A 106 -47.71 156.48 -11.44
CA GLY A 106 -46.96 157.70 -11.20
C GLY A 106 -46.46 157.77 -9.75
N ALA A 107 -46.79 158.86 -9.07
CA ALA A 107 -46.41 159.07 -7.66
C ALA A 107 -47.08 158.09 -6.66
N ALA A 108 -47.91 157.15 -7.12
CA ALA A 108 -48.46 156.06 -6.31
C ALA A 108 -47.69 154.72 -6.45
N ASN A 109 -46.71 154.62 -7.35
CA ASN A 109 -45.87 153.43 -7.48
C ASN A 109 -45.18 153.09 -6.13
N SER A 110 -45.14 151.82 -5.73
CA SER A 110 -44.65 151.37 -4.43
C SER A 110 -44.14 149.93 -4.44
N ASP A 111 -42.90 149.75 -3.97
CA ASP A 111 -42.27 148.45 -3.72
C ASP A 111 -42.54 147.92 -2.29
N THR A 112 -43.59 148.40 -1.63
CA THR A 112 -43.94 148.00 -0.24
C THR A 112 -45.43 147.87 0.03
N ASN A 113 -46.28 148.40 -0.85
CA ASN A 113 -47.73 148.26 -0.75
C ASN A 113 -48.17 147.05 -1.60
N PRO A 114 -48.99 146.13 -1.06
CA PRO A 114 -49.58 145.07 -1.86
C PRO A 114 -50.38 145.61 -3.06
N ASP A 115 -50.34 144.88 -4.16
CA ASP A 115 -51.10 145.13 -5.41
C ASP A 115 -50.78 146.46 -6.14
N ALA A 116 -49.78 147.24 -5.69
CA ALA A 116 -49.38 148.51 -6.31
C ALA A 116 -48.30 148.33 -7.39
N CYS A 117 -48.33 149.15 -8.46
CA CYS A 117 -47.25 149.14 -9.45
C CYS A 117 -45.89 149.44 -8.79
N ARG A 118 -44.85 148.66 -9.12
CA ARG A 118 -43.50 148.81 -8.57
C ARG A 118 -42.80 150.04 -9.13
N THR A 119 -41.85 150.65 -8.42
CA THR A 119 -41.25 151.96 -8.80
C THR A 119 -40.34 151.89 -10.03
N ASN A 120 -40.18 150.72 -10.62
CA ASN A 120 -39.53 150.48 -11.91
C ASN A 120 -40.56 150.25 -13.05
N CYS A 121 -41.80 150.72 -12.85
CA CYS A 121 -42.89 150.68 -13.82
C CYS A 121 -43.31 149.24 -14.21
N LYS A 122 -43.33 148.32 -13.24
CA LYS A 122 -43.69 146.90 -13.42
C LYS A 122 -44.77 146.45 -12.44
N LEU A 123 -45.61 145.51 -12.89
CA LEU A 123 -46.70 145.00 -12.08
C LEU A 123 -46.18 144.17 -10.89
N ALA A 124 -46.89 144.30 -9.77
CA ALA A 124 -46.75 143.52 -8.55
C ALA A 124 -46.84 142.01 -8.85
N LYS A 125 -45.88 141.20 -8.38
CA LYS A 125 -45.82 139.75 -8.66
C LYS A 125 -44.84 138.97 -7.77
N CYS A 126 -45.28 137.80 -7.30
CA CYS A 126 -44.51 136.71 -6.71
C CYS A 126 -43.00 136.70 -7.08
N GLY A 127 -42.16 136.69 -6.05
CA GLY A 127 -40.71 136.84 -6.17
C GLY A 127 -40.30 138.30 -6.35
N ASP A 128 -41.08 139.27 -5.87
CA ASP A 128 -40.66 140.68 -5.76
C ASP A 128 -40.44 141.15 -4.31
N GLY A 129 -40.88 140.36 -3.33
CA GLY A 129 -40.61 140.56 -1.90
C GLY A 129 -41.72 141.27 -1.14
N VAL A 130 -42.88 141.48 -1.77
CA VAL A 130 -44.11 141.93 -1.12
C VAL A 130 -45.19 140.89 -1.38
N MET A 131 -45.74 140.32 -0.31
CA MET A 131 -46.83 139.34 -0.39
C MET A 131 -48.11 140.00 -0.93
N ASP A 132 -48.39 139.80 -2.22
CA ASP A 132 -49.51 140.42 -2.93
C ASP A 132 -50.81 139.59 -2.83
N GLY A 133 -51.90 140.08 -3.43
CA GLY A 133 -53.26 139.54 -3.38
C GLY A 133 -53.50 138.18 -4.08
N GLY A 134 -52.71 137.17 -3.74
CA GLY A 134 -52.89 135.78 -4.21
C GLY A 134 -51.89 134.75 -3.66
N GLU A 135 -50.92 135.17 -2.87
CA GLU A 135 -49.72 134.39 -2.54
C GLU A 135 -49.79 133.82 -1.11
N ALA A 136 -49.11 132.69 -0.85
CA ALA A 136 -49.06 132.07 0.48
C ALA A 136 -47.79 132.45 1.28
N CYS A 137 -46.72 132.79 0.56
CA CYS A 137 -45.48 133.37 1.04
C CYS A 137 -44.82 134.12 -0.15
N ASP A 138 -44.04 135.16 0.11
CA ASP A 138 -43.07 135.68 -0.85
C ASP A 138 -41.81 136.14 -0.12
N ASP A 139 -40.74 135.34 -0.19
CA ASP A 139 -39.39 135.70 0.28
C ASP A 139 -38.61 136.47 -0.81
N GLY A 140 -39.29 136.88 -1.90
CA GLY A 140 -38.74 137.62 -3.02
C GLY A 140 -37.78 136.76 -3.84
N ALA A 141 -36.58 137.31 -4.09
CA ALA A 141 -35.52 136.60 -4.81
C ALA A 141 -34.94 135.37 -4.04
N ALA A 142 -35.41 135.10 -2.81
CA ALA A 142 -35.03 133.90 -2.05
C ALA A 142 -35.98 132.70 -2.27
N ASN A 143 -37.10 132.88 -2.99
CA ASN A 143 -37.99 131.75 -3.32
C ASN A 143 -37.24 130.69 -4.14
N SER A 144 -37.41 129.40 -3.79
CA SER A 144 -36.68 128.29 -4.41
C SER A 144 -37.42 126.96 -4.31
N ASN A 145 -37.33 126.16 -5.38
CA ASN A 145 -37.86 124.79 -5.45
C ASN A 145 -36.80 123.72 -5.14
N THR A 146 -35.59 124.12 -4.74
CA THR A 146 -34.45 123.20 -4.49
C THR A 146 -33.70 123.51 -3.20
N GLN A 147 -34.14 124.52 -2.44
CA GLN A 147 -33.54 124.91 -1.17
C GLN A 147 -34.51 124.59 -0.04
N ALA A 148 -34.05 123.73 0.89
CA ALA A 148 -34.89 123.20 1.95
C ALA A 148 -35.56 124.30 2.78
N ASN A 149 -36.87 124.18 2.97
CA ASN A 149 -37.79 125.06 3.67
C ASN A 149 -37.99 126.47 3.07
N ALA A 150 -37.43 126.77 1.90
CA ALA A 150 -37.71 128.03 1.19
C ALA A 150 -39.13 128.03 0.61
N CYS A 151 -39.77 129.21 0.58
CA CYS A 151 -40.99 129.41 -0.20
C CYS A 151 -40.73 129.00 -1.67
N ARG A 152 -41.61 128.17 -2.25
CA ARG A 152 -41.46 127.68 -3.62
C ARG A 152 -41.61 128.85 -4.61
N THR A 153 -41.03 128.76 -5.80
CA THR A 153 -41.02 129.85 -6.82
C THR A 153 -42.41 130.16 -7.41
N THR A 154 -43.45 129.46 -6.95
CA THR A 154 -44.86 129.69 -7.22
C THR A 154 -45.58 130.38 -6.04
N CYS A 155 -44.82 130.87 -5.05
CA CYS A 155 -45.30 131.49 -3.82
C CYS A 155 -46.17 130.56 -2.95
N ALA A 156 -45.75 129.28 -2.90
CA ALA A 156 -46.36 128.18 -2.15
C ALA A 156 -45.39 127.62 -1.10
N LEU A 157 -45.93 126.94 -0.07
CA LEU A 157 -45.12 126.39 1.03
C LEU A 157 -44.52 125.00 0.69
N PRO A 158 -43.33 124.68 1.26
CA PRO A 158 -42.64 123.38 1.14
C PRO A 158 -43.45 122.15 1.61
N SER A 159 -43.31 121.00 0.92
CA SER A 159 -43.84 119.70 1.38
C SER A 159 -43.34 118.46 0.60
N CYS A 160 -43.01 117.36 1.30
CA CYS A 160 -42.82 115.98 0.80
C CYS A 160 -43.64 115.65 -0.46
N GLY A 161 -42.93 115.27 -1.53
CA GLY A 161 -43.47 115.00 -2.87
C GLY A 161 -43.28 116.16 -3.85
N ASP A 162 -42.71 117.30 -3.42
CA ASP A 162 -42.39 118.44 -4.29
C ASP A 162 -40.96 118.40 -4.88
N GLY A 163 -40.09 117.50 -4.37
CA GLY A 163 -38.79 117.19 -4.95
C GLY A 163 -37.59 117.91 -4.31
N ALA A 164 -37.78 118.52 -3.12
CA ALA A 164 -36.68 119.02 -2.31
C ALA A 164 -36.85 118.61 -0.85
N ILE A 165 -35.91 117.80 -0.34
CA ILE A 165 -35.94 117.22 1.01
C ILE A 165 -35.97 118.32 2.08
N ASP A 166 -37.13 118.49 2.73
CA ASP A 166 -37.38 119.51 3.74
C ASP A 166 -37.19 118.98 5.19
N THR A 167 -37.37 119.84 6.19
CA THR A 167 -37.05 119.52 7.60
C THR A 167 -38.05 118.54 8.22
N GLY A 168 -37.81 117.25 7.99
CA GLY A 168 -38.62 116.14 8.49
C GLY A 168 -38.50 114.88 7.61
N GLU A 169 -37.98 115.05 6.39
CA GLU A 169 -37.94 114.04 5.34
C GLU A 169 -36.54 113.40 5.27
N ILE A 170 -36.46 112.13 4.88
CA ILE A 170 -35.19 111.36 4.75
C ILE A 170 -34.79 111.23 3.28
N CYS A 171 -35.79 111.15 2.40
CA CYS A 171 -35.68 111.23 0.96
C CYS A 171 -36.94 111.93 0.42
N ASP A 172 -36.84 112.51 -0.78
CA ASP A 172 -37.99 112.96 -1.57
C ASP A 172 -37.59 112.90 -3.04
N ASP A 173 -38.08 111.88 -3.76
CA ASP A 173 -37.95 111.75 -5.21
C ASP A 173 -39.06 112.55 -5.94
N GLY A 174 -39.80 113.39 -5.19
CA GLY A 174 -40.91 114.20 -5.66
C GLY A 174 -42.10 113.33 -6.06
N ALA A 175 -42.65 113.61 -7.24
CA ALA A 175 -43.75 112.82 -7.83
C ALA A 175 -43.38 111.36 -8.17
N ALA A 176 -42.13 110.92 -7.95
CA ALA A 176 -41.70 109.53 -8.12
C ALA A 176 -41.77 108.69 -6.83
N ASN A 177 -42.06 109.30 -5.66
CA ASN A 177 -42.23 108.56 -4.40
C ASN A 177 -43.29 107.45 -4.52
N SER A 178 -42.99 106.24 -4.06
CA SER A 178 -43.83 105.06 -4.27
C SER A 178 -43.64 103.98 -3.22
N ASP A 179 -44.76 103.45 -2.70
CA ASP A 179 -44.79 102.32 -1.76
C ASP A 179 -44.83 100.94 -2.46
N SER A 180 -44.50 100.88 -3.75
CA SER A 180 -44.56 99.64 -4.55
C SER A 180 -43.56 99.57 -5.71
N ALA A 181 -42.79 100.63 -5.95
CA ALA A 181 -41.66 100.58 -6.87
C ALA A 181 -40.39 100.22 -6.08
N ALA A 182 -39.59 99.31 -6.63
CA ALA A 182 -38.30 98.95 -6.06
C ALA A 182 -37.38 100.18 -5.95
N ASP A 183 -36.67 100.29 -4.84
CA ASP A 183 -35.66 101.33 -4.52
C ASP A 183 -36.18 102.78 -4.43
N ALA A 184 -37.45 103.04 -4.74
CA ALA A 184 -38.06 104.37 -4.66
C ALA A 184 -38.29 104.79 -3.20
N CYS A 185 -38.10 106.09 -2.91
CA CYS A 185 -38.52 106.67 -1.65
C CYS A 185 -40.01 106.42 -1.41
N ARG A 186 -40.38 105.94 -0.22
CA ARG A 186 -41.77 105.65 0.15
C ARG A 186 -42.58 106.94 0.23
N THR A 187 -43.90 106.89 0.05
CA THR A 187 -44.78 108.09 -0.02
C THR A 187 -44.88 108.88 1.30
N SER A 188 -44.25 108.37 2.36
CA SER A 188 -44.02 109.04 3.64
C SER A 188 -42.62 109.68 3.77
N CYS A 189 -41.91 109.87 2.65
CA CYS A 189 -40.57 110.45 2.56
C CYS A 189 -39.51 109.73 3.42
N VAL A 190 -39.56 108.39 3.40
CA VAL A 190 -38.60 107.48 4.07
C VAL A 190 -38.05 106.44 3.10
N LEU A 191 -36.82 105.98 3.36
CA LEU A 191 -36.13 105.02 2.48
C LEU A 191 -36.76 103.61 2.53
N PRO A 192 -36.71 102.86 1.41
CA PRO A 192 -37.13 101.46 1.30
C PRO A 192 -36.43 100.52 2.29
N ARG A 193 -37.10 99.41 2.66
CA ARG A 193 -36.51 98.30 3.43
C ARG A 193 -37.35 97.00 3.38
N CYS A 194 -36.64 95.88 3.49
CA CYS A 194 -37.21 94.58 3.86
C CYS A 194 -38.29 94.64 4.96
N GLY A 195 -39.45 94.07 4.66
CA GLY A 195 -40.63 94.05 5.51
C GLY A 195 -41.56 95.25 5.29
N ASP A 196 -41.39 96.03 4.23
CA ASP A 196 -42.30 97.12 3.84
C ASP A 196 -43.27 96.74 2.70
N GLY A 197 -42.98 95.70 1.92
CA GLY A 197 -43.89 95.06 0.97
C GLY A 197 -43.61 95.30 -0.51
N ALA A 198 -42.48 95.94 -0.85
CA ALA A 198 -41.91 95.89 -2.20
C ALA A 198 -40.55 95.16 -2.19
N ILE A 199 -40.16 94.57 -3.32
CA ILE A 199 -38.89 93.86 -3.44
C ILE A 199 -37.82 94.83 -3.95
N ASP A 200 -36.99 95.35 -3.04
CA ASP A 200 -35.95 96.34 -3.34
C ASP A 200 -34.60 95.68 -3.74
N THR A 201 -33.62 96.47 -4.21
CA THR A 201 -32.36 95.93 -4.74
C THR A 201 -31.50 95.28 -3.65
N GLY A 202 -31.39 93.96 -3.73
CA GLY A 202 -30.69 93.10 -2.77
C GLY A 202 -31.60 92.04 -2.16
N GLU A 203 -32.91 92.22 -2.31
CA GLU A 203 -33.96 91.34 -1.80
C GLU A 203 -34.42 90.37 -2.89
N THR A 204 -35.00 89.24 -2.49
CA THR A 204 -35.51 88.20 -3.41
C THR A 204 -37.00 87.90 -3.23
N CYS A 205 -37.55 88.31 -2.10
CA CYS A 205 -38.97 88.40 -1.81
C CYS A 205 -39.16 89.45 -0.72
N ASP A 206 -40.34 90.06 -0.66
CA ASP A 206 -40.84 90.74 0.52
C ASP A 206 -42.36 90.55 0.57
N GLU A 207 -42.87 89.91 1.62
CA GLU A 207 -44.30 89.78 1.93
C GLU A 207 -44.71 90.78 3.03
N GLY A 208 -43.87 91.80 3.26
CA GLY A 208 -44.05 92.85 4.24
C GLY A 208 -44.06 92.29 5.66
N THR A 209 -45.10 92.63 6.42
CA THR A 209 -45.28 92.10 7.79
C THR A 209 -45.57 90.60 7.88
N ALA A 210 -45.73 89.89 6.75
CA ALA A 210 -45.90 88.44 6.74
C ALA A 210 -44.58 87.65 6.76
N ASN A 211 -43.43 88.31 6.53
CA ASN A 211 -42.13 87.66 6.53
C ASN A 211 -41.86 86.90 7.83
N SER A 212 -41.42 85.64 7.75
CA SER A 212 -41.30 84.75 8.90
C SER A 212 -40.22 83.68 8.74
N ASN A 213 -39.46 83.47 9.81
CA ASN A 213 -38.47 82.39 9.94
C ASN A 213 -39.04 81.15 10.66
N THR A 214 -40.38 80.99 10.68
CA THR A 214 -41.05 79.85 11.32
C THR A 214 -42.33 79.37 10.59
N VAL A 215 -42.73 80.05 9.50
CA VAL A 215 -43.91 79.68 8.71
C VAL A 215 -43.46 79.09 7.38
N PRO A 216 -43.88 77.87 7.01
CA PRO A 216 -43.51 77.25 5.73
C PRO A 216 -43.87 78.12 4.51
N ASN A 217 -42.92 78.21 3.59
CA ASN A 217 -42.90 79.02 2.37
C ASN A 217 -42.91 80.55 2.54
N ALA A 218 -43.11 81.07 3.77
CA ALA A 218 -43.10 82.51 4.00
C ALA A 218 -41.71 83.09 3.76
N CYS A 219 -41.64 84.22 3.07
CA CYS A 219 -40.39 84.95 2.87
C CYS A 219 -39.68 85.18 4.20
N ARG A 220 -38.37 84.90 4.29
CA ARG A 220 -37.66 85.02 5.58
C ARG A 220 -37.53 86.49 5.97
N THR A 221 -37.36 86.79 7.25
CA THR A 221 -37.24 88.18 7.78
C THR A 221 -35.94 88.89 7.36
N THR A 222 -35.17 88.28 6.47
CA THR A 222 -34.00 88.81 5.75
C THR A 222 -34.29 89.03 4.26
N CYS A 223 -35.55 88.97 3.85
CA CYS A 223 -36.04 89.13 2.46
C CYS A 223 -35.40 88.15 1.46
N THR A 224 -35.14 86.95 1.97
CA THR A 224 -34.65 85.78 1.24
C THR A 224 -35.75 84.75 1.10
N ILE A 225 -35.97 84.25 -0.12
CA ILE A 225 -36.97 83.20 -0.40
C ILE A 225 -36.71 81.97 0.47
N ALA A 226 -37.80 81.47 1.06
CA ALA A 226 -37.91 80.24 1.83
C ALA A 226 -37.29 79.06 1.05
N ARG A 227 -36.28 78.40 1.63
CA ARG A 227 -35.51 77.35 0.95
C ARG A 227 -34.73 76.47 1.92
N CYS A 228 -34.53 75.23 1.49
CA CYS A 228 -33.68 74.24 2.14
C CYS A 228 -32.38 74.79 2.73
N GLY A 229 -32.20 74.53 4.02
CA GLY A 229 -31.04 74.96 4.80
C GLY A 229 -31.28 76.23 5.61
N ASP A 230 -32.53 76.72 5.70
CA ASP A 230 -32.90 77.86 6.55
C ASP A 230 -33.57 77.46 7.89
N GLY A 231 -34.03 76.21 8.01
CA GLY A 231 -34.45 75.59 9.27
C GLY A 231 -35.96 75.50 9.47
N VAL A 232 -36.75 75.68 8.40
CA VAL A 232 -38.20 75.49 8.38
C VAL A 232 -38.55 74.58 7.21
N ILE A 233 -39.31 73.51 7.46
CA ILE A 233 -39.71 72.56 6.40
C ILE A 233 -40.71 73.24 5.47
N ASP A 234 -40.28 73.60 4.26
CA ASP A 234 -41.11 74.25 3.25
C ASP A 234 -41.84 73.25 2.33
N THR A 235 -42.71 73.72 1.43
CA THR A 235 -43.55 72.85 0.60
C THR A 235 -42.79 72.24 -0.57
N GLY A 236 -42.44 70.96 -0.41
CA GLY A 236 -41.56 70.20 -1.29
C GLY A 236 -40.46 69.48 -0.50
N GLU A 237 -40.23 69.91 0.73
CA GLU A 237 -39.20 69.41 1.63
C GLU A 237 -39.78 68.36 2.59
N SER A 238 -38.94 67.41 2.98
CA SER A 238 -39.30 66.33 3.93
C SER A 238 -38.69 66.55 5.32
N CYS A 239 -37.64 67.38 5.39
CA CYS A 239 -37.02 67.90 6.60
C CYS A 239 -36.28 69.20 6.28
N ASP A 240 -35.91 69.96 7.30
CA ASP A 240 -34.85 70.96 7.21
C ASP A 240 -34.22 71.12 8.60
N ASN A 241 -32.92 70.81 8.73
CA ASN A 241 -32.12 71.04 9.95
C ASN A 241 -31.38 72.39 9.89
N GLY A 242 -31.68 73.25 8.91
CA GLY A 242 -31.05 74.54 8.68
C GLY A 242 -29.60 74.40 8.20
N PRO A 243 -28.67 75.25 8.69
CA PRO A 243 -27.25 75.13 8.39
C PRO A 243 -26.57 73.81 8.81
N ALA A 244 -27.30 72.90 9.48
CA ALA A 244 -26.84 71.55 9.80
C ALA A 244 -27.21 70.49 8.73
N ASN A 245 -27.85 70.88 7.62
CA ASN A 245 -28.08 69.97 6.50
C ASN A 245 -26.75 69.53 5.87
N SER A 246 -26.62 68.25 5.54
CA SER A 246 -25.34 67.69 5.11
C SER A 246 -25.50 66.39 4.32
N ASN A 247 -24.73 66.28 3.23
CA ASN A 247 -24.56 65.04 2.47
C ASN A 247 -23.28 64.31 2.92
N THR A 248 -22.91 64.42 4.21
CA THR A 248 -21.72 63.77 4.82
C THR A 248 -21.89 63.42 6.31
N VAL A 249 -23.03 63.75 6.94
CA VAL A 249 -23.22 63.59 8.40
C VAL A 249 -24.43 62.69 8.65
N PRO A 250 -24.25 61.50 9.28
CA PRO A 250 -25.35 60.59 9.58
C PRO A 250 -26.49 61.22 10.39
N GLY A 251 -27.73 60.98 9.94
CA GLY A 251 -28.96 61.53 10.52
C GLY A 251 -29.21 63.02 10.21
N ALA A 252 -28.36 63.66 9.41
CA ALA A 252 -28.62 65.00 8.92
C ALA A 252 -29.55 64.96 7.70
N CYS A 253 -30.54 65.85 7.68
CA CYS A 253 -31.29 66.18 6.48
C CYS A 253 -30.33 66.55 5.34
N ARG A 254 -30.58 66.08 4.12
CA ARG A 254 -29.65 66.32 3.00
C ARG A 254 -29.73 67.77 2.54
N THR A 255 -28.71 68.26 1.82
CA THR A 255 -28.67 69.65 1.30
C THR A 255 -29.68 69.93 0.18
N THR A 256 -30.54 68.96 -0.11
CA THR A 256 -31.71 69.01 -1.00
C THR A 256 -33.04 68.97 -0.22
N CYS A 257 -32.98 68.85 1.11
CA CYS A 257 -34.12 68.73 2.03
C CYS A 257 -35.05 67.54 1.78
N ALA A 258 -34.51 66.53 1.10
CA ALA A 258 -34.92 65.15 1.31
C ALA A 258 -34.53 64.72 2.73
N VAL A 259 -35.39 63.88 3.32
CA VAL A 259 -35.01 63.09 4.49
C VAL A 259 -33.78 62.26 4.16
N ALA A 260 -32.95 62.11 5.18
CA ALA A 260 -31.83 61.18 5.23
C ALA A 260 -32.38 59.77 4.90
N THR A 261 -32.09 59.27 3.69
CA THR A 261 -32.68 58.03 3.15
C THR A 261 -31.79 57.39 2.11
N CYS A 262 -31.69 56.08 2.21
CA CYS A 262 -31.01 55.19 1.28
C CYS A 262 -30.97 55.61 -0.19
N GLY A 263 -29.75 55.60 -0.75
CA GLY A 263 -29.47 55.91 -2.14
C GLY A 263 -28.87 57.30 -2.36
N ASP A 264 -28.49 57.99 -1.28
CA ASP A 264 -27.90 59.33 -1.33
C ASP A 264 -26.39 59.37 -1.01
N GLY A 265 -25.85 58.30 -0.43
CA GLY A 265 -24.41 58.01 -0.31
C GLY A 265 -23.80 58.22 1.07
N VAL A 266 -24.61 58.33 2.14
CA VAL A 266 -24.14 58.44 3.53
C VAL A 266 -24.98 57.58 4.47
N VAL A 267 -24.31 56.69 5.21
CA VAL A 267 -24.96 55.76 6.14
C VAL A 267 -25.65 56.49 7.30
N ASP A 268 -26.98 56.47 7.35
CA ASP A 268 -27.77 57.13 8.40
C ASP A 268 -28.15 56.22 9.59
N ALA A 269 -28.83 56.80 10.57
CA ALA A 269 -29.28 56.15 11.80
C ALA A 269 -30.43 55.16 11.54
N GLY A 270 -30.08 53.97 11.05
CA GLY A 270 -30.99 52.89 10.67
C GLY A 270 -30.44 52.02 9.54
N GLU A 271 -29.45 52.53 8.83
CA GLU A 271 -28.77 51.92 7.68
C GLU A 271 -27.44 51.31 8.13
N THR A 272 -26.90 50.39 7.32
CA THR A 272 -25.58 49.77 7.57
C THR A 272 -24.58 50.00 6.43
N CYS A 273 -25.03 50.49 5.27
CA CYS A 273 -24.22 51.19 4.26
C CYS A 273 -25.07 52.23 3.51
N ASP A 274 -24.43 53.01 2.63
CA ASP A 274 -25.08 53.63 1.48
C ASP A 274 -23.99 53.91 0.42
N ASN A 275 -24.15 53.38 -0.80
CA ASN A 275 -23.27 53.64 -1.96
C ASN A 275 -23.86 54.72 -2.91
N GLY A 276 -24.96 55.37 -2.54
CA GLY A 276 -25.64 56.40 -3.31
C GLY A 276 -26.46 55.81 -4.47
N THR A 277 -26.43 56.48 -5.63
CA THR A 277 -27.08 55.96 -6.85
C THR A 277 -26.39 54.71 -7.43
N ALA A 278 -25.41 54.14 -6.74
CA ALA A 278 -24.82 52.84 -7.02
C ALA A 278 -25.38 51.72 -6.11
N ASN A 279 -26.43 52.01 -5.32
CA ASN A 279 -27.23 51.00 -4.64
C ASN A 279 -28.05 50.21 -5.67
N SER A 280 -28.25 48.91 -5.43
CA SER A 280 -28.89 48.04 -6.41
C SER A 280 -29.25 46.67 -5.85
N ASP A 281 -30.51 46.28 -6.01
CA ASP A 281 -30.99 44.92 -5.70
C ASP A 281 -30.67 43.92 -6.84
N THR A 282 -29.63 44.18 -7.64
CA THR A 282 -29.12 43.29 -8.70
C THR A 282 -27.61 43.36 -8.96
N THR A 283 -26.86 44.26 -8.31
CA THR A 283 -25.43 44.48 -8.63
C THR A 283 -24.52 44.03 -7.48
N PRO A 284 -23.62 43.06 -7.68
CA PRO A 284 -22.70 42.59 -6.63
C PRO A 284 -21.93 43.71 -5.94
N ASN A 285 -22.01 43.75 -4.60
CA ASN A 285 -21.42 44.71 -3.66
C ASN A 285 -22.04 46.11 -3.69
N ALA A 286 -23.15 46.28 -4.41
CA ALA A 286 -24.01 47.43 -4.18
C ALA A 286 -24.66 47.26 -2.80
N CYS A 287 -24.59 48.30 -1.98
CA CYS A 287 -25.53 48.49 -0.89
C CYS A 287 -26.96 48.32 -1.45
N ARG A 288 -27.86 47.63 -0.76
CA ARG A 288 -29.19 47.35 -1.32
C ARG A 288 -30.05 48.61 -1.36
N GLU A 289 -31.14 48.58 -2.12
CA GLU A 289 -32.07 49.72 -2.26
C GLU A 289 -32.85 50.01 -0.95
N ALA A 290 -32.63 49.20 0.10
CA ALA A 290 -33.06 49.41 1.48
C ALA A 290 -31.93 49.80 2.47
N CYS A 291 -30.68 49.95 2.00
CA CYS A 291 -29.48 50.35 2.75
C CYS A 291 -29.13 49.53 3.99
N VAL A 292 -29.52 48.26 3.94
CA VAL A 292 -28.67 47.21 4.51
C VAL A 292 -27.42 47.05 3.65
N VAL A 293 -26.32 46.67 4.29
CA VAL A 293 -25.17 46.04 3.61
C VAL A 293 -25.66 44.97 2.65
N ALA A 294 -24.99 44.95 1.50
CA ALA A 294 -24.54 43.75 0.82
C ALA A 294 -24.18 42.65 1.85
N ASP A 295 -25.20 41.91 2.27
CA ASP A 295 -25.25 40.98 3.40
C ASP A 295 -26.58 40.21 3.31
N CYS A 296 -26.62 39.03 3.91
CA CYS A 296 -27.42 37.99 3.29
C CYS A 296 -28.95 38.12 3.43
N GLY A 297 -29.66 37.90 2.31
CA GLY A 297 -31.09 37.56 2.30
C GLY A 297 -31.94 38.36 1.32
N ASP A 298 -31.32 38.99 0.33
CA ASP A 298 -31.94 39.97 -0.56
C ASP A 298 -32.05 39.49 -2.03
N GLY A 299 -31.16 38.60 -2.49
CA GLY A 299 -31.22 37.95 -3.80
C GLY A 299 -30.09 38.27 -4.78
N VAL A 300 -29.01 38.95 -4.38
CA VAL A 300 -27.81 39.19 -5.20
C VAL A 300 -26.57 38.55 -4.57
N VAL A 301 -25.61 38.08 -5.38
CA VAL A 301 -24.36 37.47 -4.88
C VAL A 301 -23.21 38.49 -4.83
N ASP A 302 -22.77 38.87 -3.64
CA ASP A 302 -21.70 39.85 -3.41
C ASP A 302 -20.28 39.27 -3.26
N THR A 303 -19.26 40.12 -3.01
CA THR A 303 -17.87 39.65 -2.80
C THR A 303 -17.69 39.10 -1.39
N GLY A 304 -17.73 37.78 -1.27
CA GLY A 304 -17.58 37.04 -0.01
C GLY A 304 -18.71 36.03 0.13
N GLU A 305 -19.89 36.45 -0.32
CA GLU A 305 -21.00 35.58 -0.66
C GLU A 305 -20.68 34.72 -1.89
N GLN A 306 -21.47 33.66 -2.04
CA GLN A 306 -21.34 32.64 -3.07
C GLN A 306 -22.72 32.20 -3.62
N CYS A 307 -23.82 32.60 -2.97
CA CYS A 307 -25.17 32.74 -3.55
C CYS A 307 -25.95 33.81 -2.79
N ASP A 308 -27.12 34.17 -3.33
CA ASP A 308 -28.27 34.64 -2.55
C ASP A 308 -29.54 34.20 -3.34
N MET A 309 -30.63 33.87 -2.65
CA MET A 309 -31.97 33.57 -3.18
C MET A 309 -33.08 34.44 -2.54
N GLY A 310 -32.69 35.50 -1.82
CA GLY A 310 -33.57 36.46 -1.17
C GLY A 310 -34.30 35.89 0.04
N MET A 311 -35.58 36.21 0.18
CA MET A 311 -36.47 35.60 1.19
C MET A 311 -36.66 34.08 1.05
N ALA A 312 -36.10 33.44 0.01
CA ALA A 312 -36.03 31.98 -0.05
C ALA A 312 -34.86 31.40 0.75
N ASN A 313 -33.93 32.24 1.23
CA ASN A 313 -32.81 31.81 2.06
C ASN A 313 -33.29 31.24 3.39
N SER A 314 -32.67 30.16 3.84
CA SER A 314 -33.16 29.45 5.01
C SER A 314 -32.15 28.48 5.58
N ASP A 315 -31.95 28.59 6.89
CA ASP A 315 -31.23 27.61 7.71
C ASP A 315 -32.18 26.47 8.17
N THR A 316 -33.19 26.15 7.34
CA THR A 316 -34.09 24.99 7.50
C THR A 316 -34.66 24.40 6.19
N GLN A 317 -34.45 25.02 5.02
CA GLN A 317 -35.09 24.62 3.75
C GLN A 317 -34.06 24.05 2.76
N ALA A 318 -34.21 22.78 2.40
CA ALA A 318 -33.30 22.07 1.49
C ALA A 318 -33.17 22.75 0.11
N GLY A 319 -31.94 23.02 -0.30
CA GLY A 319 -31.56 23.68 -1.56
C GLY A 319 -31.58 25.21 -1.52
N ALA A 320 -31.88 25.82 -0.36
CA ALA A 320 -31.83 27.27 -0.18
C ALA A 320 -30.41 27.76 0.12
N CYS A 321 -30.07 28.96 -0.35
CA CYS A 321 -28.94 29.71 0.19
C CYS A 321 -29.14 29.90 1.72
N ARG A 322 -28.09 29.85 2.54
CA ARG A 322 -28.24 30.11 3.99
C ARG A 322 -28.41 31.58 4.30
N THR A 323 -28.84 31.92 5.51
CA THR A 323 -28.95 33.33 5.98
C THR A 323 -27.59 34.01 6.21
N THR A 324 -26.51 33.45 5.66
CA THR A 324 -25.14 34.00 5.62
C THR A 324 -24.53 33.98 4.20
N CYS A 325 -25.35 33.74 3.18
CA CYS A 325 -25.12 33.88 1.73
C CYS A 325 -23.91 33.15 1.15
N VAL A 326 -23.62 32.09 1.86
CA VAL A 326 -22.96 30.90 1.38
C VAL A 326 -24.03 30.00 0.75
N PRO A 327 -23.70 29.24 -0.31
CA PRO A 327 -24.50 28.15 -0.83
C PRO A 327 -25.13 27.32 0.26
N ALA A 328 -26.29 26.78 -0.08
CA ALA A 328 -26.58 25.38 0.22
C ALA A 328 -25.27 24.57 0.13
N ARG A 329 -24.65 24.34 1.29
CA ARG A 329 -23.30 23.80 1.44
C ARG A 329 -23.26 23.05 2.74
N CYS A 330 -22.25 22.20 2.84
CA CYS A 330 -22.04 21.56 4.11
C CYS A 330 -21.48 22.46 5.21
N GLY A 331 -22.05 22.30 6.41
CA GLY A 331 -21.51 22.83 7.67
C GLY A 331 -22.46 23.76 8.43
N ASP A 332 -23.75 23.79 8.10
CA ASP A 332 -24.66 24.86 8.52
C ASP A 332 -26.02 24.40 9.12
N GLY A 333 -26.38 23.12 9.00
CA GLY A 333 -27.46 22.48 9.77
C GLY A 333 -28.72 22.10 8.98
N VAL A 334 -28.68 22.07 7.63
CA VAL A 334 -29.81 21.62 6.80
C VAL A 334 -29.34 20.66 5.69
N VAL A 335 -30.05 19.56 5.50
CA VAL A 335 -29.78 18.64 4.38
C VAL A 335 -30.28 19.22 3.06
N ASP A 336 -29.39 19.69 2.19
CA ASP A 336 -29.77 20.29 0.90
C ASP A 336 -30.00 19.32 -0.26
N THR A 337 -30.44 19.89 -1.39
CA THR A 337 -30.62 19.18 -2.67
C THR A 337 -29.29 18.72 -3.26
N GLY A 338 -28.83 17.54 -2.84
CA GLY A 338 -27.56 16.92 -3.23
C GLY A 338 -26.79 16.33 -2.04
N GLU A 339 -27.16 16.74 -0.84
CA GLU A 339 -26.60 16.30 0.43
C GLU A 339 -27.43 15.14 1.02
N GLN A 340 -26.91 14.53 2.09
CA GLN A 340 -27.50 13.36 2.73
C GLN A 340 -27.66 13.54 4.26
N CYS A 341 -26.93 14.48 4.84
CA CYS A 341 -27.07 15.01 6.20
C CYS A 341 -26.56 16.46 6.23
N ASP A 342 -26.81 17.17 7.33
CA ASP A 342 -26.00 18.30 7.81
C ASP A 342 -26.35 18.50 9.32
N ASP A 343 -25.37 18.33 10.21
CA ASP A 343 -25.45 18.55 11.67
C ASP A 343 -24.91 19.94 12.11
N GLY A 344 -24.64 20.81 11.14
CA GLY A 344 -24.20 22.20 11.28
C GLY A 344 -22.74 22.33 11.69
N ALA A 345 -22.49 23.18 12.68
CA ALA A 345 -21.17 23.34 13.29
C ALA A 345 -20.69 22.10 14.07
N GLN A 346 -21.42 20.99 14.03
CA GLN A 346 -20.99 19.67 14.51
C GLN A 346 -20.46 18.78 13.36
N ASN A 347 -20.59 19.21 12.10
CA ASN A 347 -20.02 18.49 10.96
C ASN A 347 -18.50 18.42 11.09
N SER A 348 -17.95 17.23 10.88
CA SER A 348 -16.61 16.94 11.35
C SER A 348 -15.97 15.77 10.64
N ASP A 349 -14.91 16.06 9.90
CA ASP A 349 -13.95 15.06 9.41
C ASP A 349 -12.98 14.67 10.56
N SER A 350 -13.53 14.45 11.76
CA SER A 350 -12.78 14.02 12.96
C SER A 350 -13.64 13.42 14.10
N ILE A 351 -14.98 13.35 13.97
CA ILE A 351 -15.88 12.87 15.03
C ILE A 351 -16.80 11.77 14.49
N ALA A 352 -16.70 10.59 15.11
CA ALA A 352 -17.49 9.41 14.79
C ALA A 352 -19.01 9.66 14.89
N GLY A 353 -19.74 9.34 13.82
CA GLY A 353 -21.18 9.48 13.67
C GLY A 353 -21.66 10.89 13.30
N ALA A 354 -20.76 11.86 13.11
CA ALA A 354 -21.12 13.21 12.67
C ALA A 354 -21.06 13.34 11.15
N CYS A 355 -21.99 14.08 10.57
CA CYS A 355 -21.99 14.44 9.15
C CYS A 355 -20.63 15.01 8.71
N ARG A 356 -20.08 14.57 7.58
CA ARG A 356 -18.77 15.06 7.10
C ARG A 356 -18.87 16.46 6.52
N THR A 357 -17.78 17.21 6.42
CA THR A 357 -17.76 18.59 5.89
C THR A 357 -18.03 18.69 4.36
N THR A 358 -18.45 17.58 3.73
CA THR A 358 -18.98 17.51 2.36
C THR A 358 -20.45 17.05 2.29
N CYS A 359 -21.11 16.94 3.45
CA CYS A 359 -22.52 16.64 3.69
C CYS A 359 -23.07 15.40 3.00
N ARG A 360 -22.21 14.40 3.02
CA ARG A 360 -22.55 12.99 2.96
C ARG A 360 -22.72 12.50 4.38
N VAL A 361 -23.68 11.60 4.59
CA VAL A 361 -23.80 10.87 5.86
C VAL A 361 -22.46 10.27 6.20
N ALA A 362 -22.08 10.43 7.47
CA ALA A 362 -21.18 9.56 8.22
C ALA A 362 -21.26 8.13 7.64
N GLY A 363 -20.25 7.72 6.87
CA GLY A 363 -20.36 6.55 6.02
C GLY A 363 -19.25 6.39 4.98
N CYS A 364 -18.68 5.19 5.02
CA CYS A 364 -17.48 4.72 4.37
C CYS A 364 -16.88 5.47 3.17
N GLY A 365 -15.59 5.76 3.31
CA GLY A 365 -14.72 6.29 2.26
C GLY A 365 -14.27 7.72 2.53
N ASP A 366 -14.40 8.22 3.76
CA ASP A 366 -14.10 9.60 4.12
C ASP A 366 -12.95 9.78 5.13
N GLY A 367 -12.51 8.70 5.79
CA GLY A 367 -11.27 8.61 6.57
C GLY A 367 -11.44 8.69 8.08
N ILE A 368 -12.68 8.60 8.59
CA ILE A 368 -12.99 8.69 10.02
C ILE A 368 -13.91 7.54 10.44
N LEU A 369 -13.48 6.76 11.43
CA LEU A 369 -14.20 5.60 11.93
C LEU A 369 -15.55 5.95 12.59
N ASP A 370 -16.68 5.64 11.94
CA ASP A 370 -18.02 5.96 12.45
C ASP A 370 -18.68 4.88 13.33
N THR A 371 -19.84 5.25 13.90
CA THR A 371 -20.67 4.36 14.72
C THR A 371 -21.37 3.28 13.86
N GLY A 372 -20.66 2.18 13.64
CA GLY A 372 -21.13 1.02 12.85
C GLY A 372 -20.04 0.41 11.98
N GLU A 373 -18.97 1.18 11.74
CA GLU A 373 -17.81 0.79 10.96
C GLU A 373 -16.74 0.13 11.84
N ALA A 374 -15.77 -0.50 11.21
CA ALA A 374 -14.63 -1.14 11.87
C ALA A 374 -13.28 -0.49 11.51
N CYS A 375 -13.22 0.26 10.40
CA CYS A 375 -12.13 1.14 9.96
C CYS A 375 -12.70 2.23 9.04
N ASP A 376 -11.91 3.26 8.72
CA ASP A 376 -12.05 4.06 7.48
C ASP A 376 -10.68 4.73 7.19
N ASP A 377 -10.07 4.45 6.04
CA ASP A 377 -8.82 5.07 5.53
C ASP A 377 -9.07 6.15 4.45
N GLY A 378 -10.34 6.46 4.20
CA GLY A 378 -10.84 7.52 3.34
C GLY A 378 -10.82 7.18 1.86
N ALA A 379 -10.28 8.09 1.06
CA ALA A 379 -10.08 7.87 -0.37
C ALA A 379 -9.06 6.75 -0.70
N ALA A 380 -8.48 6.10 0.32
CA ALA A 380 -7.69 4.88 0.19
C ALA A 380 -8.52 3.59 0.30
N ASN A 381 -9.79 3.64 0.73
CA ASN A 381 -10.62 2.45 0.90
C ASN A 381 -10.88 1.73 -0.43
N GLY A 382 -10.84 0.40 -0.39
CA GLY A 382 -11.07 -0.45 -1.55
C GLY A 382 -10.18 -1.68 -1.60
N ASP A 383 -10.01 -2.22 -2.80
CA ASP A 383 -9.47 -3.57 -3.03
C ASP A 383 -7.92 -3.61 -3.05
N THR A 384 -7.27 -2.85 -2.16
CA THR A 384 -5.81 -2.82 -2.00
C THR A 384 -5.39 -3.40 -0.65
N PRO A 385 -4.25 -4.13 -0.58
CA PRO A 385 -3.70 -4.64 0.67
C PRO A 385 -3.65 -3.61 1.80
N ASP A 386 -4.09 -4.04 2.98
CA ASP A 386 -4.20 -3.27 4.23
C ASP A 386 -5.23 -2.15 4.24
N ALA A 387 -5.88 -1.84 3.11
CA ALA A 387 -6.93 -0.83 3.08
C ALA A 387 -8.24 -1.37 3.67
N CYS A 388 -8.89 -0.52 4.45
CA CYS A 388 -10.29 -0.66 4.80
C CYS A 388 -11.16 -0.91 3.57
N ARG A 389 -12.12 -1.83 3.65
CA ARG A 389 -12.93 -2.20 2.48
C ARG A 389 -13.89 -1.09 2.11
N ALA A 390 -14.40 -1.10 0.87
CA ALA A 390 -15.38 -0.13 0.39
C ALA A 390 -16.75 -0.16 1.12
N THR A 391 -16.90 -1.04 2.11
CA THR A 391 -18.03 -1.18 3.05
C THR A 391 -17.70 -0.76 4.50
N CYS A 392 -16.44 -0.38 4.76
CA CYS A 392 -15.86 -0.03 6.06
C CYS A 392 -15.94 -1.12 7.13
N GLU A 393 -16.01 -2.35 6.63
CA GLU A 393 -15.56 -3.54 7.31
C GLU A 393 -14.02 -3.55 7.26
N LEU A 394 -13.38 -3.98 8.36
CA LEU A 394 -11.94 -4.24 8.38
C LEU A 394 -11.58 -5.25 7.28
N PRO A 395 -10.34 -5.23 6.74
CA PRO A 395 -9.82 -6.38 5.99
C PRO A 395 -10.11 -7.68 6.73
N THR A 396 -10.85 -8.59 6.10
CA THR A 396 -11.24 -9.87 6.70
C THR A 396 -11.12 -11.00 5.70
N CYS A 397 -10.29 -11.98 6.05
CA CYS A 397 -10.17 -13.25 5.37
C CYS A 397 -11.47 -13.78 4.75
N GLY A 398 -11.47 -13.93 3.42
CA GLY A 398 -12.58 -14.44 2.63
C GLY A 398 -13.20 -13.42 1.69
N ASP A 399 -12.64 -12.22 1.56
CA ASP A 399 -13.06 -11.20 0.59
C ASP A 399 -12.24 -11.24 -0.72
N GLY A 400 -11.00 -11.71 -0.69
CA GLY A 400 -10.16 -11.96 -1.87
C GLY A 400 -8.99 -10.99 -2.08
N ILE A 401 -8.69 -10.14 -1.10
CA ILE A 401 -7.53 -9.23 -1.07
C ILE A 401 -6.56 -9.71 0.03
N VAL A 402 -5.25 -9.59 -0.16
CA VAL A 402 -4.24 -10.10 0.80
C VAL A 402 -3.66 -8.97 1.64
N ASP A 403 -3.98 -8.93 2.93
CA ASP A 403 -3.54 -7.87 3.86
C ASP A 403 -2.42 -8.33 4.82
N SER A 404 -1.91 -7.41 5.65
CA SER A 404 -0.86 -7.71 6.63
C SER A 404 -1.34 -8.61 7.75
N GLY A 405 -0.64 -9.74 7.92
CA GLY A 405 -1.03 -10.84 8.82
C GLY A 405 -1.70 -11.99 8.07
N GLU A 406 -2.26 -11.71 6.91
CA GLU A 406 -2.64 -12.71 5.92
C GLU A 406 -1.41 -13.11 5.07
N GLN A 407 -1.54 -14.23 4.36
CA GLN A 407 -0.51 -14.77 3.48
C GLN A 407 -1.09 -15.16 2.10
N CYS A 408 -2.41 -15.14 1.98
CA CYS A 408 -3.22 -15.37 0.80
C CYS A 408 -4.66 -14.95 1.11
N ASP A 409 -5.43 -14.61 0.08
CA ASP A 409 -6.88 -14.70 0.11
C ASP A 409 -7.35 -15.10 -1.30
N LEU A 410 -8.30 -16.02 -1.39
CA LEU A 410 -8.97 -16.45 -2.62
C LEU A 410 -10.49 -16.16 -2.56
N GLY A 411 -10.91 -15.33 -1.62
CA GLY A 411 -12.27 -14.97 -1.32
C GLY A 411 -13.09 -16.20 -0.91
N SER A 412 -14.26 -16.35 -1.54
CA SER A 412 -15.07 -17.57 -1.47
C SER A 412 -14.38 -18.87 -1.94
N GLY A 413 -13.16 -18.79 -2.51
CA GLY A 413 -12.29 -19.94 -2.81
C GLY A 413 -11.52 -20.49 -1.61
N ASN A 414 -11.49 -19.80 -0.48
CA ASN A 414 -10.81 -20.24 0.74
C ASN A 414 -11.41 -21.52 1.31
N SER A 415 -10.57 -22.47 1.69
CA SER A 415 -11.04 -23.80 2.09
C SER A 415 -10.01 -24.54 2.94
N ASN A 416 -10.46 -25.17 4.01
CA ASN A 416 -9.57 -25.96 4.89
C ASN A 416 -9.36 -27.41 4.39
N ALA A 417 -9.83 -27.73 3.19
CA ALA A 417 -9.59 -29.02 2.53
C ALA A 417 -8.08 -29.28 2.29
N ALA A 418 -7.72 -30.55 2.10
CA ALA A 418 -6.36 -30.93 1.75
C ALA A 418 -6.02 -30.46 0.32
N GLY A 419 -4.88 -29.79 0.16
CA GLY A 419 -4.43 -29.24 -1.13
C GLY A 419 -4.98 -27.86 -1.49
N SER A 420 -5.79 -27.23 -0.64
CA SER A 420 -6.15 -25.82 -0.80
C SER A 420 -4.92 -24.92 -0.72
N GLN A 421 -4.83 -23.92 -1.60
CA GLN A 421 -3.75 -22.93 -1.57
C GLN A 421 -3.97 -21.87 -0.46
N CYS A 422 -5.22 -21.63 -0.07
CA CYS A 422 -5.59 -20.70 0.99
C CYS A 422 -6.68 -21.27 1.92
N MET A 423 -6.52 -21.04 3.22
CA MET A 423 -7.46 -21.47 4.26
C MET A 423 -8.56 -20.45 4.53
N THR A 424 -9.63 -20.85 5.22
CA THR A 424 -10.65 -19.93 5.78
C THR A 424 -10.13 -19.10 6.98
N THR A 425 -8.82 -18.92 7.07
CA THR A 425 -8.07 -18.11 8.02
C THR A 425 -6.95 -17.33 7.34
N CYS A 426 -6.90 -17.36 6.00
CA CYS A 426 -6.06 -16.55 5.10
C CYS A 426 -4.55 -16.60 5.36
N ARG A 427 -4.17 -17.65 6.08
CA ARG A 427 -2.82 -18.17 6.13
C ARG A 427 -2.69 -19.21 5.03
N GLY A 428 -1.63 -19.06 4.24
CA GLY A 428 -1.44 -19.81 3.01
C GLY A 428 -0.86 -21.17 3.26
N LEU A 429 -1.15 -22.09 2.34
CA LEU A 429 -0.27 -23.22 2.12
C LEU A 429 1.06 -22.68 1.63
N TRP A 430 2.07 -22.71 2.49
CA TRP A 430 3.46 -22.48 2.12
C TRP A 430 4.25 -23.78 2.29
N LYS A 431 5.40 -23.88 1.62
CA LYS A 431 6.12 -25.16 1.53
C LYS A 431 7.59 -25.00 1.84
N PHE A 432 8.17 -25.99 2.49
CA PHE A 432 9.60 -26.26 2.39
C PHE A 432 9.82 -27.61 1.71
N VAL A 433 11.02 -27.80 1.17
CA VAL A 433 11.51 -29.12 0.78
C VAL A 433 12.71 -29.48 1.65
N SER A 434 12.81 -30.73 2.09
CA SER A 434 14.05 -31.29 2.64
C SER A 434 14.67 -32.22 1.60
N MET A 435 15.99 -32.17 1.45
CA MET A 435 16.75 -32.97 0.46
C MET A 435 18.25 -33.09 0.83
N PRO A 436 18.59 -33.83 1.92
CA PRO A 436 19.97 -34.21 2.23
C PRO A 436 20.51 -35.21 1.20
N ASP A 437 21.83 -35.43 1.25
CA ASP A 437 22.54 -36.42 0.43
C ASP A 437 22.20 -36.32 -1.08
N LEU A 438 21.95 -35.11 -1.59
CA LEU A 438 21.48 -34.90 -2.98
C LEU A 438 22.49 -35.43 -4.00
N LEU A 439 23.77 -35.17 -3.72
CA LEU A 439 24.89 -35.52 -4.60
C LEU A 439 25.90 -36.40 -3.86
N SER A 440 26.34 -36.01 -2.66
CA SER A 440 27.50 -36.63 -1.98
C SER A 440 28.73 -36.79 -2.90
N TYR A 441 28.85 -35.97 -3.95
CA TYR A 441 29.90 -36.03 -4.96
C TYR A 441 30.26 -34.63 -5.48
N ASP A 442 31.51 -34.44 -5.93
CA ASP A 442 32.05 -33.14 -6.37
C ASP A 442 31.42 -32.65 -7.70
N VAL A 443 30.92 -31.40 -7.71
CA VAL A 443 30.23 -30.78 -8.86
C VAL A 443 31.15 -30.02 -9.81
N GLY A 444 31.56 -30.70 -10.88
CA GLY A 444 32.31 -30.10 -11.99
C GLY A 444 33.55 -30.92 -12.31
N ASP A 445 33.62 -31.47 -13.52
CA ASP A 445 34.81 -32.14 -14.03
C ASP A 445 35.89 -31.11 -14.42
N VAL A 446 36.59 -30.62 -13.39
CA VAL A 446 37.70 -29.67 -13.54
C VAL A 446 38.96 -30.30 -14.15
N SER A 447 38.92 -31.57 -14.60
CA SER A 447 40.07 -32.32 -15.10
C SER A 447 40.76 -31.77 -16.36
N SER A 448 40.08 -30.89 -17.09
CA SER A 448 40.49 -30.37 -18.40
C SER A 448 40.62 -28.84 -18.44
N LEU A 449 40.42 -28.16 -17.29
CA LEU A 449 40.25 -26.71 -17.24
C LEU A 449 41.56 -25.93 -17.10
N THR A 450 41.62 -24.78 -17.77
CA THR A 450 42.59 -23.70 -17.53
C THR A 450 41.94 -22.44 -16.93
N ALA A 451 40.62 -22.45 -16.77
CA ALA A 451 39.82 -21.46 -16.06
C ALA A 451 38.54 -22.14 -15.53
N LEU A 452 37.98 -21.65 -14.43
CA LEU A 452 36.79 -22.23 -13.79
C LEU A 452 35.53 -22.04 -14.67
N VAL A 453 34.96 -23.16 -15.13
CA VAL A 453 33.71 -23.21 -15.91
C VAL A 453 32.90 -24.43 -15.47
N ASN A 454 31.57 -24.33 -15.44
CA ASN A 454 30.70 -25.47 -15.12
C ASN A 454 30.97 -26.64 -16.08
N SER A 455 31.23 -27.79 -15.49
CA SER A 455 31.86 -28.93 -16.17
C SER A 455 31.32 -30.28 -15.68
N THR A 456 30.20 -30.31 -14.95
CA THR A 456 29.47 -31.58 -14.73
C THR A 456 29.05 -32.13 -16.09
N ASN A 457 29.19 -33.45 -16.32
CA ASN A 457 28.94 -34.01 -17.65
C ASN A 457 27.44 -33.93 -18.04
N PRO A 458 27.10 -34.04 -19.35
CA PRO A 458 25.72 -33.84 -19.81
C PRO A 458 24.68 -34.79 -19.18
N PHE A 459 25.06 -36.01 -18.81
CA PHE A 459 24.15 -36.99 -18.20
C PHE A 459 23.80 -36.59 -16.75
N HIS A 460 24.82 -36.23 -15.97
CA HIS A 460 24.65 -35.72 -14.62
C HIS A 460 23.93 -34.37 -14.61
N GLU A 461 24.26 -33.46 -15.52
CA GLU A 461 23.52 -32.20 -15.69
C GLU A 461 22.03 -32.46 -15.98
N GLN A 462 21.71 -33.36 -16.92
CA GLN A 462 20.31 -33.68 -17.23
C GLN A 462 19.56 -34.24 -16.01
N ALA A 463 20.19 -35.12 -15.23
CA ALA A 463 19.59 -35.69 -14.03
C ALA A 463 19.43 -34.67 -12.89
N ILE A 464 20.47 -33.88 -12.60
CA ILE A 464 20.42 -32.80 -11.59
C ILE A 464 19.32 -31.80 -11.95
N ASN A 465 19.25 -31.37 -13.21
CA ASN A 465 18.23 -30.42 -13.63
C ASN A 465 16.83 -31.04 -13.49
N LEU A 466 16.60 -32.29 -13.88
CA LEU A 466 15.30 -32.95 -13.69
C LEU A 466 14.88 -33.06 -12.21
N VAL A 467 15.81 -33.35 -11.30
CA VAL A 467 15.52 -33.37 -9.85
C VAL A 467 15.19 -31.97 -9.34
N LEU A 468 16.02 -30.97 -9.67
CA LEU A 468 15.85 -29.61 -9.17
C LEU A 468 14.67 -28.87 -9.84
N ASP A 469 14.30 -29.20 -11.07
CA ASP A 469 13.10 -28.70 -11.75
C ASP A 469 11.84 -29.31 -11.12
N ALA A 470 11.87 -30.58 -10.71
CA ALA A 470 10.78 -31.18 -9.94
C ALA A 470 10.65 -30.55 -8.54
N VAL A 471 11.76 -30.26 -7.85
CA VAL A 471 11.75 -29.51 -6.58
C VAL A 471 11.24 -28.08 -6.78
N ALA A 472 11.62 -27.39 -7.84
CA ALA A 472 11.10 -26.07 -8.19
C ALA A 472 9.59 -26.10 -8.47
N ALA A 473 9.10 -27.14 -9.16
CA ALA A 473 7.69 -27.32 -9.46
C ALA A 473 6.80 -27.58 -8.23
N GLU A 474 7.38 -27.93 -7.07
CA GLU A 474 6.63 -27.92 -5.81
C GLU A 474 6.30 -26.50 -5.33
N ASN A 475 7.04 -25.48 -5.81
CA ASN A 475 7.04 -24.10 -5.33
C ASN A 475 7.33 -23.98 -3.82
N PRO A 476 8.53 -24.38 -3.35
CA PRO A 476 8.94 -24.21 -1.96
C PRO A 476 9.50 -22.80 -1.68
N ASP A 477 9.18 -22.27 -0.51
CA ASP A 477 9.77 -21.05 0.05
C ASP A 477 11.28 -21.19 0.26
N PHE A 478 11.76 -22.40 0.61
CA PHE A 478 13.17 -22.76 0.74
C PHE A 478 13.41 -24.28 0.74
N VAL A 479 14.67 -24.68 0.55
CA VAL A 479 15.16 -26.06 0.72
C VAL A 479 16.05 -26.19 1.96
N LEU A 480 15.77 -27.20 2.78
CA LEU A 480 16.62 -27.71 3.86
C LEU A 480 17.49 -28.84 3.30
N VAL A 481 18.77 -28.85 3.65
CA VAL A 481 19.72 -29.90 3.24
C VAL A 481 20.49 -30.33 4.47
N ALA A 482 20.12 -31.46 5.07
CA ALA A 482 20.75 -31.99 6.28
C ALA A 482 22.10 -32.68 5.96
N GLY A 483 23.06 -31.91 5.44
CA GLY A 483 24.42 -32.34 5.07
C GLY A 483 24.54 -33.02 3.71
N ASP A 484 25.79 -33.33 3.36
CA ASP A 484 26.24 -34.10 2.20
C ASP A 484 25.94 -33.46 0.84
N LEU A 485 26.47 -32.25 0.68
CA LEU A 485 26.29 -31.41 -0.50
C LEU A 485 27.24 -31.84 -1.63
N VAL A 486 28.44 -32.32 -1.28
CA VAL A 486 29.60 -32.49 -2.18
C VAL A 486 30.38 -33.78 -1.88
N GLY A 487 31.50 -34.04 -2.57
CA GLY A 487 32.26 -35.29 -2.43
C GLY A 487 33.29 -35.31 -1.30
N GLY A 488 33.67 -34.16 -0.73
CA GLY A 488 34.48 -34.02 0.49
C GLY A 488 35.94 -34.50 0.45
N ASN A 489 36.32 -35.34 -0.51
CA ASN A 489 37.59 -36.08 -0.54
C ASN A 489 38.81 -35.23 -1.00
N TRP A 490 38.74 -33.91 -0.83
CA TRP A 490 39.68 -32.89 -1.32
C TRP A 490 41.07 -32.92 -0.68
N HIS A 491 41.22 -33.68 0.41
CA HIS A 491 42.49 -34.00 1.05
C HIS A 491 43.30 -35.07 0.29
N SER A 492 42.81 -35.52 -0.88
CA SER A 492 43.37 -36.59 -1.71
C SER A 492 43.40 -36.21 -3.20
N ASP A 493 44.27 -36.88 -3.96
CA ASP A 493 44.43 -36.70 -5.41
C ASP A 493 44.79 -38.06 -6.03
N ALA A 494 43.76 -38.88 -6.28
CA ALA A 494 43.94 -40.29 -6.66
C ALA A 494 44.63 -40.48 -8.03
N ASP A 495 44.56 -39.47 -8.91
CA ASP A 495 45.19 -39.49 -10.24
C ASP A 495 46.52 -38.71 -10.28
N MET A 496 46.97 -38.12 -9.17
CA MET A 496 48.16 -37.26 -9.06
C MET A 496 48.18 -36.07 -10.04
N ARG A 497 47.02 -35.44 -10.27
CA ARG A 497 46.85 -34.32 -11.23
C ARG A 497 47.11 -32.93 -10.64
N GLN A 498 47.12 -32.80 -9.31
CA GLN A 498 47.38 -31.56 -8.57
C GLN A 498 46.51 -30.37 -8.97
N VAL A 499 45.23 -30.61 -9.32
CA VAL A 499 44.30 -29.58 -9.83
C VAL A 499 44.09 -28.45 -8.81
N PHE A 500 44.05 -28.78 -7.53
CA PHE A 500 43.98 -27.83 -6.40
C PHE A 500 45.35 -27.64 -5.71
N GLY A 501 46.45 -27.94 -6.42
CA GLY A 501 47.78 -28.04 -5.84
C GLY A 501 48.12 -29.44 -5.30
N PRO A 502 49.28 -29.60 -4.64
CA PRO A 502 49.69 -30.87 -4.04
C PRO A 502 48.84 -31.21 -2.81
N VAL A 503 48.88 -32.49 -2.41
CA VAL A 503 48.26 -33.01 -1.17
C VAL A 503 49.28 -33.81 -0.35
N THR A 504 50.54 -33.34 -0.30
CA THR A 504 51.68 -34.07 0.29
C THR A 504 51.84 -33.89 1.80
N THR A 505 51.44 -32.75 2.34
CA THR A 505 51.49 -32.42 3.78
C THR A 505 50.14 -31.89 4.26
N VAL A 506 49.95 -31.76 5.57
CA VAL A 506 48.75 -31.16 6.16
C VAL A 506 48.50 -29.74 5.63
N ALA A 507 49.54 -28.92 5.48
CA ALA A 507 49.43 -27.56 4.94
C ALA A 507 49.09 -27.52 3.45
N ASP A 508 49.63 -28.46 2.65
CA ASP A 508 49.25 -28.60 1.24
C ASP A 508 47.76 -28.97 1.13
N LYS A 509 47.31 -29.94 1.93
CA LYS A 509 45.91 -30.41 1.99
C LYS A 509 44.95 -29.33 2.45
N ALA A 510 45.30 -28.51 3.44
CA ALA A 510 44.53 -27.34 3.86
C ALA A 510 44.35 -26.33 2.70
N THR A 511 45.40 -26.12 1.90
CA THR A 511 45.36 -25.23 0.74
C THR A 511 44.48 -25.81 -0.38
N ALA A 512 44.62 -27.09 -0.68
CA ALA A 512 43.82 -27.79 -1.69
C ALA A 512 42.32 -27.84 -1.32
N LEU A 513 42.01 -28.11 -0.04
CA LEU A 513 40.68 -28.04 0.54
C LEU A 513 40.04 -26.66 0.32
N GLY A 514 40.74 -25.58 0.64
CA GLY A 514 40.23 -24.22 0.45
C GLY A 514 39.92 -23.88 -1.01
N LEU A 515 40.77 -24.31 -1.94
CA LEU A 515 40.58 -24.12 -3.38
C LEU A 515 39.44 -25.00 -3.95
N ALA A 516 39.27 -26.22 -3.42
CA ALA A 516 38.16 -27.10 -3.77
C ALA A 516 36.82 -26.56 -3.22
N ALA A 517 36.77 -26.07 -1.98
CA ALA A 517 35.59 -25.43 -1.39
C ALA A 517 35.14 -24.20 -2.22
N ASP A 518 36.09 -23.34 -2.59
CA ASP A 518 35.85 -22.17 -3.45
C ASP A 518 35.46 -22.53 -4.90
N THR A 519 35.66 -23.78 -5.32
CA THR A 519 35.27 -24.30 -6.62
C THR A 519 33.89 -24.97 -6.58
N TYR A 520 33.64 -25.84 -5.60
CA TYR A 520 32.47 -26.72 -5.59
C TYR A 520 31.24 -26.10 -4.93
N TYR A 521 31.36 -25.41 -3.80
CA TYR A 521 30.19 -24.82 -3.12
C TYR A 521 29.49 -23.73 -3.95
N PRO A 522 30.18 -22.79 -4.64
CA PRO A 522 29.51 -21.82 -5.50
C PRO A 522 28.77 -22.46 -6.68
N GLN A 523 29.34 -23.52 -7.29
CA GLN A 523 28.68 -24.27 -8.37
C GLN A 523 27.46 -25.06 -7.88
N TRP A 524 27.49 -25.55 -6.63
CA TRP A 524 26.35 -26.20 -5.99
C TRP A 524 25.21 -25.20 -5.74
N LEU A 525 25.51 -24.09 -5.08
CA LEU A 525 24.55 -23.03 -4.75
C LEU A 525 23.91 -22.41 -6.01
N ALA A 526 24.67 -22.23 -7.08
CA ALA A 526 24.19 -21.69 -8.34
C ALA A 526 23.00 -22.48 -8.92
N ARG A 527 22.93 -23.81 -8.70
CA ARG A 527 21.90 -24.70 -9.26
C ARG A 527 20.51 -24.53 -8.64
N PHE A 528 20.47 -24.02 -7.41
CA PHE A 528 19.24 -23.59 -6.73
C PHE A 528 18.94 -22.12 -7.03
N ALA A 529 19.97 -21.26 -7.07
CA ALA A 529 19.82 -19.84 -7.36
C ALA A 529 19.24 -19.58 -8.77
N THR A 530 19.60 -20.37 -9.79
CA THR A 530 18.99 -20.29 -11.14
C THR A 530 17.50 -20.64 -11.17
N ARG A 531 16.97 -21.24 -10.11
CA ARG A 531 15.55 -21.58 -9.92
C ARG A 531 14.84 -20.66 -8.91
N GLY A 532 15.55 -19.67 -8.38
CA GLY A 532 15.02 -18.75 -7.36
C GLY A 532 14.85 -19.36 -5.96
N ILE A 533 15.43 -20.54 -5.70
CA ILE A 533 15.20 -21.31 -4.47
C ILE A 533 16.24 -20.95 -3.38
N PRO A 534 15.86 -20.43 -2.21
CA PRO A 534 16.73 -20.27 -1.05
C PRO A 534 17.13 -21.63 -0.46
N VAL A 535 18.35 -21.75 0.07
CA VAL A 535 18.86 -22.99 0.66
C VAL A 535 19.51 -22.76 2.03
N HIS A 536 19.19 -23.65 2.97
CA HIS A 536 19.68 -23.69 4.34
C HIS A 536 20.29 -25.06 4.62
N ALA A 537 21.61 -25.17 4.53
CA ALA A 537 22.35 -26.41 4.70
C ALA A 537 22.85 -26.62 6.14
N ALA A 538 22.67 -27.82 6.67
CA ALA A 538 23.44 -28.34 7.79
C ALA A 538 24.80 -28.88 7.33
N LEU A 539 25.68 -29.15 8.28
CA LEU A 539 26.98 -29.78 8.07
C LEU A 539 26.84 -31.31 8.02
N GLY A 540 27.29 -31.96 6.95
CA GLY A 540 27.41 -33.42 6.82
C GLY A 540 28.81 -33.96 7.14
N ASP A 541 29.01 -35.28 6.97
CA ASP A 541 30.33 -35.88 7.19
C ASP A 541 31.25 -35.70 5.97
N HIS A 542 30.69 -35.64 4.75
CA HIS A 542 31.43 -35.24 3.55
C HIS A 542 32.00 -33.82 3.67
N GLU A 543 31.25 -32.89 4.26
CA GLU A 543 31.73 -31.54 4.56
C GLU A 543 32.93 -31.52 5.53
N LEU A 544 33.23 -32.65 6.20
CA LEU A 544 34.37 -32.87 7.10
C LEU A 544 35.41 -33.87 6.56
N GLY A 545 35.37 -34.16 5.25
CA GLY A 545 36.34 -35.06 4.59
C GLY A 545 35.96 -36.53 4.59
N ASN A 546 34.70 -36.86 4.89
CA ASN A 546 34.09 -38.19 4.99
C ASN A 546 34.65 -39.05 6.15
N ALA A 547 33.79 -39.79 6.84
CA ALA A 547 34.07 -40.57 8.04
C ALA A 547 34.88 -41.86 7.75
N PRO A 548 35.42 -42.53 8.78
CA PRO A 548 35.72 -42.03 10.12
C PRO A 548 36.94 -41.08 10.11
N TRP A 549 37.24 -40.45 11.25
CA TRP A 549 38.39 -39.56 11.45
C TRP A 549 39.48 -40.13 12.41
N PRO A 550 40.09 -41.31 12.15
CA PRO A 550 41.20 -41.81 12.95
C PRO A 550 42.32 -40.77 13.15
N ALA A 551 42.79 -40.59 14.38
CA ALA A 551 43.87 -39.64 14.70
C ALA A 551 45.23 -39.92 13.99
N SER A 552 45.34 -41.05 13.28
CA SER A 552 46.46 -41.40 12.41
C SER A 552 46.34 -40.87 10.97
N PHE A 553 45.22 -40.26 10.58
CA PHE A 553 45.01 -39.70 9.24
C PHE A 553 45.18 -38.17 9.24
N ASP A 554 45.89 -37.63 8.24
CA ASP A 554 46.07 -36.18 8.09
C ASP A 554 44.73 -35.42 7.95
N ARG A 555 43.71 -36.03 7.33
CA ARG A 555 42.37 -35.40 7.18
C ARG A 555 41.73 -35.09 8.53
N SER A 556 42.02 -35.90 9.54
CA SER A 556 41.49 -35.80 10.90
C SER A 556 42.11 -34.66 11.72
N GLN A 557 43.12 -33.97 11.16
CA GLN A 557 43.68 -32.72 11.69
C GLN A 557 43.06 -31.47 11.02
N LEU A 558 42.34 -31.64 9.91
CA LEU A 558 41.86 -30.56 9.03
C LEU A 558 40.37 -30.22 9.22
N VAL A 559 39.75 -30.69 10.29
CA VAL A 559 38.31 -30.59 10.52
C VAL A 559 37.87 -29.13 10.69
N ASP A 560 38.72 -28.27 11.25
CA ASP A 560 38.45 -26.83 11.36
C ASP A 560 38.54 -26.11 10.00
N GLU A 561 39.51 -26.46 9.15
CA GLU A 561 39.59 -25.96 7.77
C GLU A 561 38.40 -26.40 6.92
N PHE A 562 37.92 -27.64 7.11
CA PHE A 562 36.69 -28.15 6.51
C PHE A 562 35.46 -27.34 6.95
N LYS A 563 35.25 -27.13 8.26
CA LYS A 563 34.17 -26.29 8.79
C LYS A 563 34.27 -24.84 8.30
N ALA A 564 35.47 -24.25 8.24
CA ALA A 564 35.69 -22.91 7.70
C ALA A 564 35.36 -22.81 6.20
N GLY A 565 35.72 -23.83 5.42
CA GLY A 565 35.38 -23.94 4.00
C GLY A 565 33.87 -24.00 3.75
N PHE A 566 33.14 -24.81 4.53
CA PHE A 566 31.68 -24.85 4.52
C PHE A 566 31.07 -23.49 4.92
N ALA A 567 31.49 -22.95 6.07
CA ALA A 567 30.92 -21.75 6.66
C ALA A 567 31.05 -20.52 5.74
N LYS A 568 32.19 -20.38 5.06
CA LYS A 568 32.47 -19.31 4.08
C LYS A 568 31.39 -19.16 3.00
N HIS A 569 30.75 -20.26 2.59
CA HIS A 569 29.75 -20.28 1.51
C HIS A 569 28.32 -20.55 2.01
N MET A 570 28.15 -21.30 3.09
CA MET A 570 26.84 -21.76 3.57
C MET A 570 26.25 -20.92 4.70
N THR A 571 27.07 -20.45 5.65
CA THR A 571 26.60 -19.70 6.84
C THR A 571 27.07 -18.25 6.87
N LYS A 572 27.97 -17.84 5.97
CA LYS A 572 28.42 -16.45 5.77
C LYS A 572 28.01 -15.91 4.41
N ALA A 573 27.88 -14.59 4.33
CA ALA A 573 27.70 -13.83 3.10
C ALA A 573 29.07 -13.51 2.46
N PRO A 574 29.14 -13.11 1.17
CA PRO A 574 30.42 -12.83 0.49
C PRO A 574 31.32 -11.77 1.15
N GLY A 575 30.78 -10.92 2.03
CA GLY A 575 31.53 -9.97 2.85
C GLY A 575 32.02 -10.51 4.21
N GLY A 576 31.87 -11.80 4.49
CA GLY A 576 32.29 -12.47 5.73
C GLY A 576 31.31 -12.37 6.91
N ALA A 577 30.27 -11.53 6.83
CA ALA A 577 29.21 -11.45 7.83
C ALA A 577 28.34 -12.73 7.86
N HIS A 578 27.90 -13.17 9.04
CA HIS A 578 27.04 -14.35 9.18
C HIS A 578 25.66 -14.10 8.55
N ARG A 579 25.13 -15.10 7.83
CA ARG A 579 23.77 -15.12 7.25
C ARG A 579 22.67 -15.20 8.32
N TYR A 580 23.02 -15.67 9.52
CA TYR A 580 22.07 -15.93 10.61
C TYR A 580 22.46 -15.16 11.88
N THR A 581 21.53 -14.36 12.38
CA THR A 581 21.72 -13.60 13.64
C THR A 581 21.68 -14.52 14.85
N ASN A 582 20.78 -15.50 14.86
CA ASN A 582 20.63 -16.47 15.93
C ASN A 582 21.51 -17.70 15.67
N ARG A 583 22.59 -17.83 16.46
CA ARG A 583 23.64 -18.86 16.38
C ARG A 583 24.38 -18.94 17.73
N PRO A 584 25.12 -20.02 18.05
CA PRO A 584 25.80 -20.16 19.33
C PRO A 584 27.11 -19.34 19.36
N VAL A 585 26.97 -18.02 19.52
CA VAL A 585 28.08 -17.05 19.48
C VAL A 585 29.16 -17.34 20.52
N GLY A 586 30.43 -17.30 20.11
CA GLY A 586 31.60 -17.56 20.95
C GLY A 586 31.91 -19.04 21.19
N THR A 587 31.20 -19.96 20.51
CA THR A 587 31.44 -21.42 20.60
C THR A 587 32.07 -21.96 19.31
N PRO A 588 32.66 -23.18 19.32
CA PRO A 588 33.15 -23.86 18.11
C PRO A 588 32.07 -24.12 17.04
N TYR A 589 30.80 -23.87 17.36
CA TYR A 589 29.65 -24.12 16.50
C TYR A 589 29.04 -22.84 15.90
N GLU A 590 29.60 -21.66 16.19
CA GLU A 590 29.05 -20.37 15.71
C GLU A 590 28.94 -20.29 14.18
N ASP A 591 29.82 -21.01 13.48
CA ASP A 591 29.94 -21.03 12.03
C ASP A 591 29.16 -22.16 11.34
N THR A 592 28.59 -23.10 12.10
CA THR A 592 27.99 -24.34 11.58
C THR A 592 26.58 -24.63 12.09
N ALA A 593 26.21 -24.13 13.28
CA ALA A 593 24.87 -24.25 13.84
C ALA A 593 24.18 -22.87 13.88
N TYR A 594 22.88 -22.82 13.58
CA TYR A 594 22.12 -21.57 13.48
C TYR A 594 20.60 -21.81 13.58
N ALA A 595 19.82 -20.75 13.82
CA ALA A 595 18.36 -20.82 13.77
C ALA A 595 17.76 -19.63 13.01
N PHE A 596 16.62 -19.84 12.37
CA PHE A 596 15.85 -18.79 11.69
C PHE A 596 14.34 -19.07 11.77
N LYS A 597 13.55 -17.99 11.89
CA LYS A 597 12.08 -18.02 11.81
C LYS A 597 11.68 -17.73 10.37
N HIS A 598 10.76 -18.53 9.82
CA HIS A 598 10.12 -18.29 8.53
C HIS A 598 8.61 -18.46 8.71
N LYS A 599 7.85 -17.38 8.50
CA LYS A 599 6.41 -17.33 8.79
C LYS A 599 6.14 -17.87 10.21
N ASN A 600 5.31 -18.90 10.33
CA ASN A 600 4.92 -19.53 11.60
C ASN A 600 5.82 -20.71 12.03
N MET A 601 6.99 -20.89 11.43
CA MET A 601 7.91 -21.99 11.72
C MET A 601 9.30 -21.50 12.13
N LEU A 602 9.85 -22.10 13.18
CA LEU A 602 11.26 -21.95 13.54
C LEU A 602 12.05 -23.16 13.03
N VAL A 603 13.12 -22.89 12.29
CA VAL A 603 14.09 -23.90 11.87
C VAL A 603 15.37 -23.75 12.70
N LEU A 604 15.78 -24.83 13.35
CA LEU A 604 17.05 -24.97 14.06
C LEU A 604 17.96 -25.91 13.27
N THR A 605 19.19 -25.49 12.98
CA THR A 605 20.23 -26.30 12.35
C THR A 605 21.35 -26.57 13.35
N VAL A 606 21.66 -27.84 13.58
CA VAL A 606 22.67 -28.28 14.57
C VAL A 606 23.90 -28.90 13.92
N ASP A 607 25.03 -28.81 14.62
CA ASP A 607 26.30 -29.44 14.24
C ASP A 607 26.55 -30.63 15.18
N PRO A 608 26.37 -31.89 14.73
CA PRO A 608 26.55 -33.08 15.55
C PRO A 608 28.02 -33.52 15.70
N PHE A 609 28.96 -32.81 15.09
CA PHE A 609 30.36 -33.22 14.99
C PHE A 609 31.24 -32.44 15.96
N TYR A 610 31.36 -32.94 17.20
CA TYR A 610 32.31 -32.39 18.16
C TYR A 610 33.74 -32.87 17.83
N TYR A 611 34.61 -31.93 17.47
CA TYR A 611 36.00 -32.18 17.13
C TYR A 611 36.93 -31.75 18.28
N GLU A 612 37.94 -32.56 18.59
CA GLU A 612 39.05 -32.14 19.45
C GLU A 612 40.40 -32.57 18.84
N PRO A 613 41.26 -31.61 18.39
CA PRO A 613 42.49 -31.91 17.66
C PRO A 613 43.43 -32.90 18.36
N GLY A 614 43.69 -34.03 17.71
CA GLY A 614 44.63 -35.06 18.19
C GLY A 614 44.13 -35.90 19.37
N ALA A 615 42.91 -35.68 19.86
CA ALA A 615 42.24 -36.58 20.80
C ALA A 615 41.78 -37.87 20.09
N ASN A 616 41.44 -38.90 20.89
CA ASN A 616 40.65 -40.03 20.40
C ASN A 616 39.38 -40.12 21.25
N LEU A 617 38.26 -39.73 20.67
CA LEU A 617 36.99 -39.50 21.37
C LEU A 617 36.03 -40.71 21.30
N GLY A 618 36.30 -41.68 20.44
CA GLY A 618 35.49 -42.88 20.27
C GLY A 618 35.86 -43.65 19.00
N ASP A 619 34.97 -44.54 18.54
CA ASP A 619 35.22 -45.38 17.36
C ASP A 619 35.41 -44.58 16.05
N GLN A 620 34.96 -43.31 16.04
CA GLN A 620 35.12 -42.36 14.92
C GLN A 620 36.44 -41.57 14.95
N GLY A 621 37.26 -41.66 16.01
CA GLY A 621 38.57 -41.00 16.10
C GLY A 621 38.55 -39.60 16.72
N THR A 622 39.03 -38.58 16.01
CA THR A 622 39.15 -37.19 16.54
C THR A 622 37.83 -36.44 16.65
N VAL A 623 36.73 -37.03 16.17
CA VAL A 623 35.37 -36.48 16.17
C VAL A 623 34.44 -37.40 16.97
N ALA A 624 33.60 -36.81 17.82
CA ALA A 624 32.50 -37.48 18.52
C ALA A 624 31.14 -37.03 17.98
N LEU A 625 30.16 -37.92 18.04
CA LEU A 625 28.82 -37.75 17.48
C LEU A 625 27.84 -37.31 18.57
N ASP A 626 27.96 -36.07 19.05
CA ASP A 626 27.24 -35.57 20.22
C ASP A 626 27.11 -34.04 20.24
N ILE A 627 25.97 -33.55 20.73
CA ILE A 627 25.68 -32.11 20.90
C ILE A 627 26.16 -31.67 22.29
N LYS A 628 27.36 -31.08 22.35
CA LYS A 628 28.00 -30.71 23.62
C LYS A 628 27.32 -29.53 24.33
N ALA A 629 27.67 -29.36 25.60
CA ALA A 629 27.04 -28.42 26.55
C ALA A 629 26.92 -26.98 26.03
N ASP A 630 27.91 -26.48 25.30
CA ASP A 630 27.91 -25.10 24.79
C ASP A 630 26.84 -24.91 23.70
N GLN A 631 26.70 -25.88 22.78
CA GLN A 631 25.63 -25.87 21.77
C GLN A 631 24.27 -26.11 22.43
N MET A 632 24.17 -27.06 23.37
CA MET A 632 22.95 -27.32 24.14
C MET A 632 22.47 -26.09 24.94
N THR A 633 23.39 -25.27 25.44
CA THR A 633 23.04 -24.04 26.17
C THR A 633 22.33 -23.05 25.25
N TRP A 634 22.84 -22.86 24.03
CA TRP A 634 22.18 -22.05 23.00
C TRP A 634 20.87 -22.69 22.51
N ILE A 635 20.83 -23.99 22.23
CA ILE A 635 19.60 -24.70 21.80
C ILE A 635 18.47 -24.51 22.82
N ASN A 636 18.76 -24.62 24.12
CA ASN A 636 17.77 -24.37 25.18
C ASN A 636 17.31 -22.91 25.23
N GLN A 637 18.18 -21.94 24.92
CA GLN A 637 17.79 -20.52 24.78
C GLN A 637 16.88 -20.31 23.56
N VAL A 638 17.18 -20.96 22.43
CA VAL A 638 16.36 -20.91 21.21
C VAL A 638 14.96 -21.46 21.48
N PHE A 639 14.83 -22.63 22.11
CA PHE A 639 13.53 -23.19 22.48
C PHE A 639 12.79 -22.35 23.54
N THR A 640 13.50 -21.76 24.50
CA THR A 640 12.89 -20.85 25.50
C THR A 640 12.34 -19.59 24.84
N ALA A 641 13.05 -19.01 23.86
CA ALA A 641 12.57 -17.87 23.08
C ALA A 641 11.39 -18.26 22.19
N ALA A 642 11.43 -19.45 21.56
CA ALA A 642 10.35 -19.95 20.71
C ALA A 642 9.05 -20.15 21.49
N ALA A 643 9.11 -20.75 22.69
CA ALA A 643 7.96 -20.94 23.57
C ALA A 643 7.37 -19.62 24.15
N ALA A 644 8.03 -18.48 23.91
CA ALA A 644 7.56 -17.15 24.29
C ALA A 644 7.07 -16.31 23.09
N ASP A 645 7.20 -16.81 21.86
CA ASP A 645 6.79 -16.15 20.60
C ASP A 645 5.50 -16.81 20.09
N PRO A 646 4.33 -16.17 20.23
CA PRO A 646 3.03 -16.79 19.90
C PRO A 646 2.80 -16.97 18.39
N GLU A 647 3.70 -16.48 17.53
CA GLU A 647 3.63 -16.73 16.09
C GLU A 647 4.39 -18.02 15.68
N ILE A 648 5.21 -18.61 16.57
CA ILE A 648 5.93 -19.86 16.28
C ILE A 648 5.01 -21.05 16.61
N GLU A 649 4.33 -21.53 15.57
CA GLU A 649 3.39 -22.66 15.63
C GLU A 649 4.07 -24.00 15.36
N TYR A 650 5.22 -23.98 14.66
CA TYR A 650 5.99 -25.15 14.25
C TYR A 650 7.46 -25.07 14.66
N LEU A 651 8.01 -26.18 15.14
CA LEU A 651 9.43 -26.35 15.46
C LEU A 651 10.03 -27.48 14.61
N VAL A 652 10.91 -27.11 13.68
CA VAL A 652 11.65 -28.06 12.83
C VAL A 652 13.14 -27.96 13.14
N VAL A 653 13.79 -29.11 13.23
CA VAL A 653 15.24 -29.21 13.46
C VAL A 653 15.87 -29.99 12.30
N GLN A 654 17.05 -29.59 11.83
CA GLN A 654 17.86 -30.38 10.92
C GLN A 654 19.27 -30.59 11.47
N GLY A 655 19.83 -31.76 11.21
CA GLY A 655 21.21 -32.12 11.51
C GLY A 655 21.53 -33.45 10.84
N HIS A 656 22.73 -33.64 10.33
CA HIS A 656 22.98 -34.70 9.35
C HIS A 656 22.74 -36.12 9.88
N ILE A 657 23.12 -36.44 11.12
CA ILE A 657 23.04 -37.81 11.65
C ILE A 657 21.77 -38.06 12.49
N PRO A 658 21.12 -39.24 12.40
CA PRO A 658 19.97 -39.58 13.23
C PRO A 658 20.33 -39.86 14.69
N VAL A 659 19.40 -39.53 15.59
CA VAL A 659 19.52 -39.72 17.04
C VAL A 659 18.82 -40.99 17.49
N ILE A 660 17.66 -41.32 16.91
CA ILE A 660 16.92 -42.55 17.23
C ILE A 660 17.27 -43.65 16.23
N LYS A 661 17.83 -44.76 16.73
CA LYS A 661 18.17 -45.95 15.96
C LYS A 661 17.29 -47.16 16.34
N PRO A 662 17.32 -48.29 15.60
CA PRO A 662 17.90 -48.42 14.26
C PRO A 662 17.16 -47.55 13.23
N VAL A 663 17.84 -47.27 12.12
CA VAL A 663 17.32 -46.70 10.86
C VAL A 663 17.72 -47.63 9.70
N ARG A 664 17.09 -47.48 8.54
CA ARG A 664 17.53 -48.10 7.29
C ARG A 664 18.70 -47.27 6.74
N PHE A 665 19.70 -47.91 6.17
CA PHE A 665 20.84 -47.23 5.54
C PHE A 665 21.45 -48.08 4.41
N GLN A 666 22.03 -47.43 3.41
CA GLN A 666 22.64 -48.10 2.25
C GLN A 666 23.91 -47.35 1.80
N ALA A 667 25.01 -48.07 1.57
CA ALA A 667 26.30 -47.49 1.14
C ALA A 667 26.76 -46.27 1.99
N SER A 668 26.47 -46.31 3.29
CA SER A 668 26.68 -45.26 4.29
C SER A 668 27.52 -45.83 5.44
N THR A 669 28.24 -44.97 6.17
CA THR A 669 28.94 -45.38 7.41
C THR A 669 27.96 -45.53 8.59
N ASN A 670 26.76 -44.96 8.45
CA ASN A 670 25.65 -44.98 9.37
C ASN A 670 26.06 -44.52 10.79
N LEU A 671 26.47 -43.27 10.83
CA LEU A 671 26.69 -42.47 12.01
C LEU A 671 25.38 -42.29 12.80
N GLY A 672 25.46 -41.79 14.02
CA GLY A 672 24.29 -41.47 14.82
C GLY A 672 24.68 -40.96 16.19
N LEU A 673 23.78 -40.19 16.81
CA LEU A 673 24.11 -39.50 18.05
C LEU A 673 24.27 -40.47 19.22
N ASP A 674 25.33 -40.28 20.01
CA ASP A 674 25.58 -41.08 21.21
C ASP A 674 24.40 -40.99 22.21
N ASN A 675 24.11 -42.11 22.89
CA ASN A 675 23.06 -42.26 23.90
C ASN A 675 21.59 -42.15 23.41
N GLU A 676 21.35 -41.94 22.12
CA GLU A 676 20.02 -41.91 21.47
C GLU A 676 18.95 -41.12 22.28
N ARG A 677 17.85 -41.78 22.67
CA ARG A 677 16.74 -41.27 23.50
C ARG A 677 17.17 -40.67 24.85
N THR A 678 18.34 -41.07 25.35
CA THR A 678 18.89 -40.62 26.63
C THR A 678 19.91 -39.49 26.49
N SER A 679 20.22 -39.06 25.25
CA SER A 679 20.96 -37.83 24.99
C SER A 679 20.20 -36.60 25.53
N ALA A 680 20.94 -35.61 26.01
CA ALA A 680 20.36 -34.32 26.42
C ALA A 680 19.68 -33.60 25.25
N PHE A 681 20.17 -33.80 24.02
CA PHE A 681 19.59 -33.28 22.80
C PHE A 681 18.18 -33.83 22.55
N TRP A 682 17.99 -35.16 22.51
CA TRP A 682 16.65 -35.73 22.27
C TRP A 682 15.64 -35.35 23.35
N GLN A 683 16.11 -35.26 24.61
CA GLN A 683 15.28 -34.81 25.72
C GLN A 683 14.87 -33.34 25.58
N ALA A 684 15.75 -32.47 25.07
CA ALA A 684 15.39 -31.08 24.75
C ALA A 684 14.39 -31.01 23.59
N LEU A 685 14.59 -31.76 22.49
CA LEU A 685 13.64 -31.80 21.36
C LEU A 685 12.22 -32.17 21.83
N ALA A 686 12.10 -33.26 22.59
CA ALA A 686 10.82 -33.74 23.10
C ALA A 686 10.21 -32.79 24.15
N SER A 687 11.03 -32.14 24.98
CA SER A 687 10.54 -31.19 26.00
C SER A 687 10.11 -29.85 25.42
N ALA A 688 10.70 -29.43 24.30
CA ALA A 688 10.31 -28.23 23.57
C ALA A 688 9.09 -28.44 22.66
N GLY A 689 8.67 -29.69 22.42
CA GLY A 689 7.59 -30.01 21.50
C GLY A 689 7.99 -29.90 20.03
N VAL A 690 9.24 -30.28 19.69
CA VAL A 690 9.72 -30.29 18.30
C VAL A 690 8.90 -31.25 17.45
N ASP A 691 8.34 -30.74 16.35
CA ASP A 691 7.43 -31.49 15.48
C ASP A 691 8.21 -32.46 14.57
N LEU A 692 9.37 -32.02 14.07
CA LEU A 692 10.12 -32.70 13.01
C LEU A 692 11.63 -32.54 13.18
N TYR A 693 12.37 -33.65 13.06
CA TYR A 693 13.84 -33.69 13.01
C TYR A 693 14.31 -34.37 11.71
N LEU A 694 15.02 -33.62 10.86
CA LEU A 694 15.43 -34.01 9.51
C LEU A 694 16.90 -34.40 9.44
N THR A 695 17.19 -35.59 8.90
CA THR A 695 18.54 -36.18 8.88
C THR A 695 18.88 -36.87 7.55
N GLY A 696 20.18 -36.92 7.23
CA GLY A 696 20.81 -37.57 6.06
C GLY A 696 21.71 -38.75 6.45
N ASP A 697 22.92 -38.83 5.85
CA ASP A 697 23.95 -39.90 5.95
C ASP A 697 23.48 -41.24 5.38
N MET A 698 22.29 -41.68 5.76
CA MET A 698 21.86 -43.06 5.55
C MET A 698 21.62 -43.45 4.09
N HIS A 699 21.45 -42.47 3.19
CA HIS A 699 21.04 -42.68 1.80
C HIS A 699 19.76 -43.51 1.63
N ALA A 700 18.94 -43.60 2.68
CA ALA A 700 17.78 -44.47 2.75
C ALA A 700 16.69 -43.89 3.66
N MET A 701 15.44 -44.13 3.28
CA MET A 701 14.28 -43.47 3.87
C MET A 701 13.76 -44.23 5.10
N SER A 702 13.61 -43.54 6.23
CA SER A 702 13.09 -44.06 7.51
C SER A 702 12.39 -42.95 8.30
N ALA A 703 11.21 -43.22 8.86
CA ALA A 703 10.60 -42.35 9.87
C ALA A 703 10.41 -43.05 11.22
N LYS A 704 10.45 -42.27 12.30
CA LYS A 704 10.16 -42.70 13.68
C LYS A 704 9.57 -41.55 14.49
N ASN A 705 8.49 -41.82 15.23
CA ASN A 705 8.02 -40.94 16.29
C ASN A 705 8.53 -41.43 17.64
N VAL A 706 9.22 -40.58 18.41
CA VAL A 706 9.57 -40.88 19.80
C VAL A 706 9.30 -39.68 20.68
N ASN A 707 8.55 -39.89 21.75
CA ASN A 707 8.19 -38.86 22.74
C ASN A 707 7.53 -37.61 22.12
N GLY A 708 6.84 -37.75 20.99
CA GLY A 708 6.16 -36.64 20.33
C GLY A 708 7.01 -35.87 19.32
N VAL A 709 8.21 -36.34 18.96
CA VAL A 709 9.06 -35.78 17.88
C VAL A 709 9.12 -36.78 16.72
N GLU A 710 8.91 -36.32 15.48
CA GLU A 710 9.13 -37.14 14.28
C GLU A 710 10.57 -37.01 13.76
N GLN A 711 11.40 -38.05 13.90
CA GLN A 711 12.65 -38.14 13.15
C GLN A 711 12.36 -38.70 11.76
N VAL A 712 12.77 -37.96 10.72
CA VAL A 712 12.74 -38.41 9.32
C VAL A 712 14.16 -38.41 8.77
N CYS A 713 14.70 -39.61 8.60
CA CYS A 713 15.95 -39.84 7.90
C CYS A 713 15.64 -40.13 6.44
N HIS A 714 16.26 -39.39 5.51
CA HIS A 714 16.10 -39.63 4.08
C HIS A 714 17.35 -39.13 3.32
N GLY A 715 17.28 -38.93 2.02
CA GLY A 715 18.45 -38.68 1.16
C GLY A 715 18.79 -39.89 0.28
N GLY A 716 19.58 -39.70 -0.78
CA GLY A 716 19.83 -40.72 -1.80
C GLY A 716 20.64 -40.22 -2.99
N PRO A 717 21.98 -40.22 -2.92
CA PRO A 717 22.84 -39.54 -3.87
C PRO A 717 22.89 -40.19 -5.26
N MET A 718 22.90 -39.34 -6.28
CA MET A 718 22.89 -39.74 -7.69
C MET A 718 24.23 -40.37 -8.15
N GLY A 719 24.16 -41.53 -8.80
CA GLY A 719 25.31 -42.11 -9.56
C GLY A 719 26.25 -42.99 -8.75
N THR A 720 26.05 -43.11 -7.44
CA THR A 720 26.75 -44.08 -6.58
C THR A 720 26.24 -45.50 -6.92
N PRO A 721 27.12 -46.44 -7.36
CA PRO A 721 26.70 -47.76 -7.79
C PRO A 721 25.91 -48.52 -6.71
N GLY A 722 24.71 -48.97 -7.06
CA GLY A 722 23.83 -49.72 -6.16
C GLY A 722 22.80 -48.87 -5.42
N LEU A 723 22.97 -47.54 -5.33
CA LEU A 723 21.90 -46.63 -4.96
C LEU A 723 21.01 -46.38 -6.18
N THR A 724 19.73 -46.71 -6.08
CA THR A 724 18.82 -46.79 -7.25
C THR A 724 17.69 -45.76 -7.24
N THR A 725 17.63 -44.85 -6.27
CA THR A 725 16.47 -43.97 -6.07
C THR A 725 16.89 -42.64 -5.44
N VAL A 726 16.59 -41.53 -6.11
CA VAL A 726 16.72 -40.17 -5.56
C VAL A 726 15.42 -39.81 -4.84
N ASN A 727 15.49 -39.08 -3.72
CA ASN A 727 14.30 -38.66 -3.00
C ASN A 727 14.42 -37.25 -2.40
N TYR A 728 13.27 -36.61 -2.23
CA TYR A 728 13.10 -35.39 -1.45
C TYR A 728 11.78 -35.44 -0.68
N LEU A 729 11.69 -34.65 0.38
CA LEU A 729 10.51 -34.52 1.24
C LEU A 729 9.87 -33.15 1.01
N VAL A 730 8.58 -33.10 0.69
CA VAL A 730 7.78 -31.87 0.72
C VAL A 730 7.10 -31.74 2.07
N GLY A 731 7.31 -30.62 2.74
CA GLY A 731 6.54 -30.20 3.90
C GLY A 731 5.57 -29.09 3.50
N SER A 732 4.29 -29.43 3.38
CA SER A 732 3.19 -28.49 3.17
C SER A 732 2.71 -27.98 4.53
N VAL A 733 2.98 -26.71 4.84
CA VAL A 733 2.67 -26.09 6.14
C VAL A 733 1.37 -25.31 6.04
N TYR A 734 0.47 -25.56 6.99
CA TYR A 734 -0.78 -24.84 7.20
C TYR A 734 -0.85 -24.39 8.69
N PRO A 735 -1.84 -23.61 9.13
CA PRO A 735 -1.99 -23.22 10.55
C PRO A 735 -2.36 -24.41 11.45
N ASP A 736 -3.20 -25.32 10.95
CA ASP A 736 -3.81 -26.40 11.72
C ASP A 736 -3.03 -27.73 11.65
N ARG A 737 -2.11 -27.86 10.69
CA ARG A 737 -1.30 -29.06 10.45
C ARG A 737 -0.10 -28.83 9.53
N MET A 738 0.88 -29.74 9.60
CA MET A 738 1.87 -29.95 8.55
C MET A 738 1.57 -31.27 7.81
N GLU A 739 1.40 -31.21 6.49
CA GLU A 739 1.28 -32.38 5.62
C GLU A 739 2.66 -32.72 5.02
N LEU A 740 3.21 -33.87 5.40
CA LEU A 740 4.49 -34.37 4.89
C LEU A 740 4.24 -35.35 3.73
N THR A 741 4.96 -35.18 2.62
CA THR A 741 4.96 -36.12 1.48
C THR A 741 6.37 -36.34 0.95
N LEU A 742 6.87 -37.56 1.10
CA LEU A 742 8.15 -38.00 0.56
C LEU A 742 7.95 -38.42 -0.90
N LYS A 743 8.88 -38.04 -1.80
CA LYS A 743 8.80 -38.34 -3.23
C LYS A 743 10.08 -39.00 -3.73
N THR A 744 9.95 -40.00 -4.59
CA THR A 744 11.04 -40.86 -5.10
C THR A 744 11.04 -40.95 -6.62
N ILE A 745 12.21 -40.85 -7.24
CA ILE A 745 12.43 -41.21 -8.66
C ILE A 745 13.55 -42.26 -8.76
N ASP A 746 13.32 -43.32 -9.54
CA ASP A 746 14.30 -44.37 -9.74
C ASP A 746 15.41 -43.92 -10.72
N ILE A 747 16.65 -44.30 -10.42
CA ILE A 747 17.82 -44.16 -11.29
C ILE A 747 17.87 -45.36 -12.24
N SER A 748 18.08 -45.08 -13.52
CA SER A 748 18.38 -46.05 -14.58
C SER A 748 19.88 -46.07 -14.86
N TYR A 749 20.45 -47.26 -14.94
CA TYR A 749 21.87 -47.49 -15.17
C TYR A 749 22.06 -48.41 -16.38
N ASP A 750 22.93 -48.01 -17.31
CA ASP A 750 23.44 -48.93 -18.33
C ASP A 750 24.43 -49.90 -17.66
N ALA A 751 23.99 -51.14 -17.44
CA ALA A 751 24.80 -52.19 -16.84
C ALA A 751 26.02 -52.62 -17.67
N THR A 752 26.17 -52.13 -18.91
CA THR A 752 27.37 -52.32 -19.74
C THR A 752 28.41 -51.22 -19.54
N ASN A 753 28.03 -50.06 -19.00
CA ASN A 753 28.95 -48.95 -18.77
C ASN A 753 29.61 -49.05 -17.39
N THR A 754 30.94 -48.95 -17.36
CA THR A 754 31.77 -49.01 -16.14
C THR A 754 32.63 -47.75 -15.94
N ASN A 755 32.51 -46.76 -16.83
CA ASN A 755 33.22 -45.49 -16.74
C ASN A 755 32.79 -44.68 -15.50
N LYS A 756 33.65 -43.74 -15.11
CA LYS A 756 33.53 -42.94 -13.89
C LYS A 756 33.75 -41.46 -14.18
N LEU A 757 32.96 -40.59 -13.54
CA LEU A 757 33.31 -39.16 -13.49
C LEU A 757 34.67 -38.97 -12.81
N TRP A 758 35.45 -38.01 -13.28
CA TRP A 758 36.70 -37.64 -12.61
C TRP A 758 36.42 -36.80 -11.36
N GLN A 759 37.08 -37.15 -10.25
CA GLN A 759 37.05 -36.42 -8.97
C GLN A 759 38.39 -36.54 -8.25
N THR A 760 38.58 -35.72 -7.20
CA THR A 760 39.76 -35.73 -6.32
C THR A 760 40.02 -37.12 -5.73
N GLY A 761 38.99 -37.70 -5.10
CA GLY A 761 39.00 -39.04 -4.52
C GLY A 761 38.96 -40.18 -5.53
N ALA A 762 39.27 -41.39 -5.05
CA ALA A 762 39.19 -42.64 -5.82
C ALA A 762 37.75 -43.21 -5.91
N THR A 763 36.92 -42.96 -4.89
CA THR A 763 35.49 -43.24 -4.92
C THR A 763 34.82 -42.24 -5.86
N ARG A 764 34.22 -42.74 -6.95
CA ARG A 764 33.67 -41.91 -8.04
C ARG A 764 32.30 -42.44 -8.49
N PRO A 765 31.31 -41.58 -8.79
CA PRO A 765 30.04 -41.99 -9.40
C PRO A 765 30.27 -42.47 -10.84
N LEU A 766 29.30 -43.22 -11.38
CA LEU A 766 29.31 -43.65 -12.79
C LEU A 766 29.33 -42.43 -13.73
N GLU A 767 29.92 -42.55 -14.92
CA GLU A 767 29.91 -41.47 -15.91
C GLU A 767 28.50 -41.28 -16.52
N GLN A 768 27.75 -42.36 -16.69
CA GLN A 768 26.41 -42.33 -17.27
C GLN A 768 25.38 -42.83 -16.26
N LEU A 769 24.36 -42.02 -16.06
CA LEU A 769 23.13 -42.34 -15.35
C LEU A 769 21.98 -41.61 -16.04
N ALA A 770 20.76 -42.14 -15.88
CA ALA A 770 19.53 -41.47 -16.25
C ALA A 770 18.51 -41.64 -15.11
N LEU A 771 17.41 -40.90 -15.16
CA LEU A 771 16.28 -41.06 -14.23
C LEU A 771 15.08 -41.60 -14.99
N ASP A 772 14.20 -42.36 -14.33
CA ASP A 772 12.98 -42.88 -14.95
C ASP A 772 11.95 -41.75 -15.19
N THR A 773 12.08 -41.10 -16.34
CA THR A 773 11.15 -40.06 -16.79
C THR A 773 9.81 -40.61 -17.28
N THR A 774 9.62 -41.94 -17.29
CA THR A 774 8.37 -42.59 -17.72
C THR A 774 7.34 -42.52 -16.60
N ASN A 775 7.78 -42.79 -15.37
CA ASN A 775 6.95 -42.71 -14.16
C ASN A 775 7.19 -41.41 -13.37
N GLY A 776 8.37 -40.80 -13.51
CA GLY A 776 8.73 -39.55 -12.82
C GLY A 776 8.82 -39.71 -11.30
N PHE A 777 8.58 -38.61 -10.58
CA PHE A 777 8.51 -38.64 -9.11
C PHE A 777 7.21 -39.29 -8.62
N THR A 778 7.38 -40.36 -7.86
CA THR A 778 6.29 -41.15 -7.25
C THR A 778 6.18 -40.85 -5.75
N ASN A 779 4.98 -40.96 -5.18
CA ASN A 779 4.79 -40.78 -3.74
C ASN A 779 5.37 -41.98 -2.97
N ALA A 780 6.28 -41.68 -2.05
CA ALA A 780 7.04 -42.64 -1.25
C ALA A 780 6.46 -42.88 0.16
N GLY A 781 5.51 -42.04 0.53
CA GLY A 781 4.84 -42.04 1.82
C GLY A 781 4.37 -40.63 2.17
N SER A 782 3.28 -40.55 2.90
CA SER A 782 2.76 -39.32 3.49
C SER A 782 2.44 -39.47 4.97
N MET A 783 2.35 -38.35 5.68
CA MET A 783 1.73 -38.27 7.02
C MET A 783 1.27 -36.85 7.32
N VAL A 784 0.51 -36.68 8.40
CA VAL A 784 0.04 -35.38 8.89
C VAL A 784 0.43 -35.21 10.35
N ILE A 785 1.08 -34.09 10.67
CA ILE A 785 1.27 -33.58 12.03
C ILE A 785 0.12 -32.60 12.29
N ASP A 786 -0.81 -32.96 13.17
CA ASP A 786 -2.03 -32.18 13.42
C ASP A 786 -1.92 -31.36 14.71
N HIS A 787 -2.21 -30.05 14.60
CA HIS A 787 -2.04 -29.01 15.61
C HIS A 787 -3.38 -28.50 16.16
N THR A 788 -4.52 -29.08 15.75
CA THR A 788 -5.88 -28.63 16.17
C THR A 788 -6.21 -28.84 17.66
N GLY A 789 -5.38 -29.59 18.38
CA GLY A 789 -5.55 -29.89 19.80
C GLY A 789 -4.35 -29.52 20.67
N PRO A 790 -4.48 -29.60 22.01
CA PRO A 790 -3.43 -29.22 22.96
C PRO A 790 -2.19 -30.15 22.97
N THR A 791 -2.15 -31.15 22.08
CA THR A 791 -1.07 -32.12 21.90
C THR A 791 -1.02 -32.48 20.42
N ARG A 792 0.18 -32.57 19.82
CA ARG A 792 0.34 -32.95 18.41
C ARG A 792 -0.23 -34.35 18.13
N VAL A 793 -1.00 -34.50 17.06
CA VAL A 793 -1.55 -35.79 16.63
C VAL A 793 -0.95 -36.20 15.29
N TYR A 794 -0.08 -37.21 15.34
CA TYR A 794 0.62 -37.74 14.17
C TYR A 794 -0.21 -38.81 13.45
N ARG A 795 -0.93 -38.44 12.37
CA ARG A 795 -1.94 -39.27 11.70
C ARG A 795 -1.65 -39.52 10.21
N ASN A 796 -2.48 -40.36 9.58
CA ASN A 796 -2.48 -40.69 8.15
C ASN A 796 -1.14 -41.16 7.56
N ARG A 797 -0.31 -41.85 8.37
CA ARG A 797 1.00 -42.38 7.97
C ARG A 797 0.88 -43.45 6.87
N THR A 798 1.68 -43.31 5.81
CA THR A 798 1.79 -44.28 4.72
C THR A 798 3.24 -44.44 4.26
N GLY A 799 3.56 -45.56 3.59
CA GLY A 799 4.88 -45.81 3.01
C GLY A 799 6.02 -45.69 4.02
N TYR A 800 7.02 -44.88 3.69
CA TYR A 800 8.18 -44.64 4.56
C TYR A 800 7.89 -43.98 5.91
N PHE A 801 6.69 -43.39 6.12
CA PHE A 801 6.28 -42.79 7.40
C PHE A 801 5.66 -43.78 8.41
N LEU A 802 5.56 -45.06 8.05
CA LEU A 802 5.23 -46.13 8.99
C LEU A 802 6.44 -46.40 9.91
N PRO A 803 6.32 -46.34 11.25
CA PRO A 803 7.46 -46.36 12.16
C PRO A 803 8.40 -47.55 11.96
N PHE A 804 9.69 -47.28 11.74
CA PHE A 804 10.66 -48.34 11.46
C PHE A 804 11.01 -49.14 12.72
N GLN A 805 10.60 -50.41 12.75
CA GLN A 805 10.85 -51.41 13.81
C GLN A 805 10.25 -51.12 15.20
N GLU A 806 9.66 -49.95 15.43
CA GLU A 806 8.95 -49.63 16.67
C GLU A 806 7.49 -50.06 16.57
N GLN A 807 7.27 -51.36 16.79
CA GLN A 807 6.00 -52.08 16.66
C GLN A 807 5.44 -52.12 15.20
N PRO A 808 6.03 -52.92 14.31
CA PRO A 808 5.35 -53.30 13.07
C PRO A 808 4.10 -54.13 13.39
N PRO A 809 3.00 -53.97 12.63
CA PRO A 809 1.68 -54.52 12.95
C PRO A 809 1.58 -56.03 12.71
N PRO A 810 0.46 -56.67 13.07
CA PRO A 810 0.09 -57.97 12.53
C PRO A 810 -0.27 -57.87 11.02
N ALA A 811 0.70 -57.70 10.13
CA ALA A 811 0.51 -57.56 8.68
C ALA A 811 1.58 -58.27 7.82
N LEU A 812 1.30 -58.37 6.52
CA LEU A 812 2.25 -58.74 5.47
C LEU A 812 3.24 -57.58 5.23
N LEU A 813 4.51 -57.78 5.56
CA LEU A 813 5.58 -56.80 5.32
C LEU A 813 6.08 -56.86 3.87
N VAL A 814 6.56 -58.02 3.43
CA VAL A 814 7.08 -58.22 2.07
C VAL A 814 6.14 -59.14 1.31
N HIS A 815 5.84 -58.78 0.07
CA HIS A 815 5.12 -59.63 -0.87
C HIS A 815 5.71 -59.44 -2.28
N LEU A 816 6.54 -60.38 -2.73
CA LEU A 816 7.07 -60.41 -4.08
C LEU A 816 6.22 -61.41 -4.88
N PRO A 817 5.16 -60.95 -5.59
CA PRO A 817 4.32 -61.84 -6.40
C PRO A 817 5.01 -62.33 -7.66
N LEU A 818 6.12 -61.70 -8.08
CA LEU A 818 6.93 -62.00 -9.27
C LEU A 818 6.19 -61.94 -10.63
N ASP A 819 4.87 -61.77 -10.61
CA ASP A 819 3.95 -61.53 -11.73
C ASP A 819 4.31 -60.33 -12.63
N GLN A 820 4.83 -59.26 -12.04
CA GLN A 820 4.89 -57.92 -12.64
C GLN A 820 6.34 -57.43 -12.77
N GLN A 821 7.14 -58.12 -13.57
CA GLN A 821 8.56 -57.78 -13.76
C GLN A 821 8.71 -56.65 -14.80
N THR A 822 9.37 -55.56 -14.39
CA THR A 822 9.64 -54.39 -15.25
C THR A 822 11.10 -53.99 -15.09
N ASP A 823 11.83 -53.81 -16.19
CA ASP A 823 13.23 -53.35 -16.24
C ASP A 823 14.19 -54.08 -15.27
N GLY A 824 14.02 -55.41 -15.17
CA GLY A 824 14.82 -56.25 -14.28
C GLY A 824 14.54 -56.04 -12.79
N LYS A 825 13.37 -55.50 -12.42
CA LYS A 825 12.90 -55.32 -11.04
C LYS A 825 11.57 -56.05 -10.83
N THR A 826 11.36 -56.61 -9.64
CA THR A 826 10.04 -57.02 -9.13
C THR A 826 9.50 -55.99 -8.12
N PRO A 827 8.20 -55.65 -8.15
CA PRO A 827 7.55 -54.88 -7.09
C PRO A 827 7.44 -55.69 -5.80
N ASN A 828 7.14 -54.99 -4.71
CA ASN A 828 6.83 -55.51 -3.40
C ASN A 828 5.48 -54.93 -2.95
N LEU A 829 4.46 -55.78 -2.81
CA LEU A 829 3.07 -55.37 -2.55
C LEU A 829 2.68 -55.40 -1.06
N GLY A 830 3.60 -55.80 -0.17
CA GLY A 830 3.37 -55.78 1.28
C GLY A 830 3.49 -54.38 1.87
N LEU A 831 3.15 -54.19 3.15
CA LEU A 831 3.19 -52.88 3.82
C LEU A 831 4.58 -52.23 3.87
N SER A 832 5.66 -53.00 3.67
CA SER A 832 7.00 -52.44 3.53
C SER A 832 7.19 -51.64 2.23
N GLY A 833 6.34 -51.88 1.21
CA GLY A 833 5.98 -51.06 0.05
C GLY A 833 7.11 -50.66 -0.91
N GLN A 834 8.09 -49.94 -0.38
CA GLN A 834 9.25 -49.44 -1.10
C GLN A 834 10.59 -49.93 -0.52
N LEU A 835 10.59 -50.64 0.63
CA LEU A 835 11.81 -51.13 1.28
C LEU A 835 12.71 -51.97 0.37
N ASN A 836 12.13 -52.60 -0.66
CA ASN A 836 12.77 -53.54 -1.56
C ASN A 836 12.01 -53.63 -2.89
N ARG A 837 12.47 -52.94 -3.95
CA ARG A 837 12.28 -53.47 -5.31
C ARG A 837 13.32 -54.58 -5.49
N GLY A 838 12.90 -55.80 -5.81
CA GLY A 838 13.84 -56.91 -5.98
C GLY A 838 14.58 -56.79 -7.31
N ILE A 839 15.88 -56.52 -7.30
CA ILE A 839 16.71 -56.45 -8.51
C ILE A 839 16.99 -57.87 -9.00
N ILE A 840 16.47 -58.19 -10.18
CA ILE A 840 16.54 -59.49 -10.84
C ILE A 840 17.84 -59.57 -11.65
N SER A 841 18.82 -60.30 -11.13
CA SER A 841 20.12 -60.49 -11.76
C SER A 841 20.08 -61.71 -12.70
N GLY A 842 19.74 -61.45 -13.97
CA GLY A 842 19.86 -62.40 -15.09
C GLY A 842 18.79 -63.50 -15.20
N ALA A 843 17.91 -63.65 -14.21
CA ALA A 843 16.83 -64.66 -14.22
C ALA A 843 15.79 -64.41 -15.33
N THR A 844 15.04 -65.45 -15.70
CA THR A 844 14.00 -65.37 -16.74
C THR A 844 12.60 -65.52 -16.15
N SER A 845 11.65 -64.70 -16.61
CA SER A 845 10.23 -64.86 -16.28
C SER A 845 9.62 -66.06 -17.01
N VAL A 846 8.81 -66.85 -16.30
CA VAL A 846 8.12 -68.05 -16.78
C VAL A 846 6.70 -68.13 -16.20
N ALA A 847 5.83 -68.99 -16.73
CA ALA A 847 4.50 -69.20 -16.15
C ALA A 847 4.58 -69.77 -14.72
N GLY A 848 3.96 -69.08 -13.76
CA GLY A 848 4.12 -69.36 -12.33
C GLY A 848 3.12 -70.36 -11.72
N LYS A 849 2.97 -70.26 -10.40
CA LYS A 849 1.83 -70.78 -9.62
C LYS A 849 0.68 -69.78 -9.69
N PHE A 850 1.02 -68.50 -9.54
CA PHE A 850 0.24 -67.35 -9.99
C PHE A 850 0.90 -66.88 -11.31
N GLY A 851 0.39 -65.83 -11.97
CA GLY A 851 0.65 -65.54 -13.39
C GLY A 851 2.10 -65.81 -13.89
N SER A 852 3.10 -65.12 -13.31
CA SER A 852 4.52 -65.30 -13.66
C SER A 852 5.43 -65.55 -12.45
N ALA A 853 6.30 -66.56 -12.57
CA ALA A 853 7.37 -66.86 -11.64
C ALA A 853 8.74 -66.46 -12.20
N ILE A 854 9.77 -66.46 -11.36
CA ILE A 854 11.17 -66.45 -11.82
C ILE A 854 11.67 -67.89 -11.98
N ASP A 855 12.40 -68.16 -13.07
CA ASP A 855 13.22 -69.35 -13.22
C ASP A 855 14.69 -68.98 -13.01
N LEU A 856 15.35 -69.68 -12.09
CA LEU A 856 16.71 -69.41 -11.62
C LEU A 856 17.66 -70.54 -12.03
N VAL A 857 18.76 -70.18 -12.67
CA VAL A 857 19.90 -71.05 -12.97
C VAL A 857 21.19 -70.54 -12.30
N PRO A 858 22.27 -71.34 -12.21
CA PRO A 858 23.47 -71.02 -11.44
C PRO A 858 24.01 -69.59 -11.61
N GLY A 859 24.08 -68.84 -10.50
CA GLY A 859 24.57 -67.46 -10.44
C GLY A 859 23.48 -66.37 -10.56
N GLN A 860 22.28 -66.70 -11.01
CA GLN A 860 21.14 -65.78 -11.05
C GLN A 860 20.48 -65.64 -9.66
N ARG A 861 19.89 -64.47 -9.39
CA ARG A 861 19.25 -64.16 -8.09
C ARG A 861 18.30 -62.97 -8.17
N VAL A 862 17.48 -62.80 -7.14
CA VAL A 862 16.81 -61.52 -6.85
C VAL A 862 17.43 -60.93 -5.59
N VAL A 863 17.90 -59.69 -5.63
CA VAL A 863 18.46 -58.98 -4.46
C VAL A 863 17.51 -57.85 -4.04
N ALA A 864 17.18 -57.84 -2.77
CA ALA A 864 16.33 -56.86 -2.11
C ALA A 864 17.16 -56.12 -1.04
N GLY A 865 17.45 -54.85 -1.30
CA GLY A 865 18.37 -53.94 -0.58
C GLY A 865 18.12 -53.63 0.91
N SER A 866 17.37 -54.45 1.64
CA SER A 866 17.23 -54.33 3.11
C SER A 866 16.84 -55.65 3.78
N THR A 867 17.22 -55.82 5.05
CA THR A 867 16.79 -56.95 5.88
C THR A 867 15.34 -56.75 6.34
N PRO A 868 14.38 -57.66 6.02
CA PRO A 868 12.95 -57.40 6.19
C PRO A 868 12.47 -57.50 7.65
N ILE A 869 13.07 -58.39 8.46
CA ILE A 869 12.81 -58.51 9.90
C ILE A 869 14.13 -58.74 10.63
N SER A 870 14.43 -57.91 11.63
CA SER A 870 15.57 -58.09 12.54
C SER A 870 15.16 -58.79 13.84
N SER A 871 16.15 -59.14 14.68
CA SER A 871 16.00 -59.45 16.11
C SER A 871 14.94 -60.53 16.45
N ASN A 872 14.30 -60.40 17.63
CA ASN A 872 13.33 -61.29 18.29
C ASN A 872 12.12 -61.76 17.48
N TRP A 873 11.58 -60.87 16.65
CA TRP A 873 10.14 -60.73 16.41
C TRP A 873 9.37 -61.96 15.87
N PRO A 874 8.07 -62.11 16.18
CA PRO A 874 7.21 -63.18 15.65
C PRO A 874 7.21 -63.22 14.12
N ARG A 875 7.72 -64.35 13.61
CA ARG A 875 7.97 -64.70 12.20
C ARG A 875 6.80 -65.34 11.46
N THR A 876 6.47 -64.92 10.23
CA THR A 876 6.12 -65.89 9.18
C THR A 876 6.84 -65.56 7.88
N VAL A 877 7.45 -66.57 7.26
CA VAL A 877 8.14 -66.48 5.98
C VAL A 877 7.59 -67.60 5.09
N SER A 878 7.11 -67.30 3.89
CA SER A 878 6.64 -68.31 2.94
C SER A 878 7.00 -68.00 1.50
N LEU A 879 6.93 -69.02 0.66
CA LEU A 879 7.08 -68.92 -0.79
C LEU A 879 6.41 -70.12 -1.46
N TRP A 880 6.25 -70.04 -2.77
CA TRP A 880 6.01 -71.20 -3.63
C TRP A 880 7.29 -71.58 -4.36
N VAL A 881 7.55 -72.89 -4.42
CA VAL A 881 8.73 -73.47 -5.06
C VAL A 881 8.31 -74.57 -6.03
N LYS A 882 8.99 -74.64 -7.18
CA LYS A 882 8.86 -75.73 -8.15
C LYS A 882 10.20 -76.10 -8.72
N ARG A 883 10.66 -77.32 -8.40
CA ARG A 883 11.99 -77.80 -8.77
C ARG A 883 11.95 -79.27 -9.22
N PRO A 884 12.60 -79.64 -10.33
CA PRO A 884 12.78 -81.05 -10.70
C PRO A 884 13.64 -81.84 -9.70
N ALA A 885 13.52 -83.16 -9.73
CA ALA A 885 14.33 -84.05 -8.91
C ALA A 885 15.81 -84.05 -9.30
N GLY A 886 16.70 -84.18 -8.32
CA GLY A 886 18.14 -84.37 -8.51
C GLY A 886 19.03 -83.19 -8.08
N GLY A 887 20.34 -83.38 -8.24
CA GLY A 887 21.38 -82.61 -7.54
C GLY A 887 21.80 -83.30 -6.23
N THR A 888 22.70 -82.66 -5.50
CA THR A 888 23.27 -83.11 -4.22
C THR A 888 23.62 -81.90 -3.36
N GLY A 889 23.69 -82.06 -2.05
CA GLY A 889 23.97 -81.00 -1.10
C GLY A 889 22.78 -80.07 -0.85
N LEU A 890 23.08 -78.94 -0.21
CA LEU A 890 22.10 -77.98 0.28
C LEU A 890 21.98 -76.76 -0.65
N ILE A 891 20.75 -76.35 -0.98
CA ILE A 891 20.45 -75.18 -1.80
C ILE A 891 19.52 -74.20 -1.09
N THR A 892 19.77 -72.90 -1.20
CA THR A 892 19.02 -71.86 -0.47
C THR A 892 18.01 -71.17 -1.39
N MET A 893 16.72 -71.38 -1.15
CA MET A 893 15.63 -70.73 -1.89
C MET A 893 15.62 -69.23 -1.62
N MET A 894 15.69 -68.85 -0.34
CA MET A 894 15.83 -67.46 0.08
C MET A 894 16.60 -67.33 1.40
N THR A 895 17.18 -66.15 1.62
CA THR A 895 17.97 -65.83 2.81
C THR A 895 17.75 -64.36 3.23
N PHE A 896 17.90 -64.05 4.51
CA PHE A 896 18.12 -62.68 4.99
C PHE A 896 18.86 -62.62 6.33
N GLY A 897 19.54 -61.49 6.59
CA GLY A 897 20.28 -61.26 7.83
C GLY A 897 21.71 -61.82 7.82
N ARG A 898 22.58 -61.20 8.63
CA ARG A 898 24.03 -61.37 8.58
C ARG A 898 24.50 -62.79 8.92
N ASN A 899 25.32 -63.40 8.05
CA ASN A 899 25.98 -64.68 8.31
C ASN A 899 27.25 -64.53 9.19
N ALA A 900 27.11 -63.91 10.36
CA ALA A 900 28.17 -63.77 11.36
C ALA A 900 27.58 -63.74 12.77
N GLY A 901 27.90 -64.76 13.59
CA GLY A 901 27.37 -64.92 14.95
C GLY A 901 26.36 -66.06 15.11
N ASN A 902 25.73 -66.10 16.28
CA ASN A 902 24.85 -67.20 16.69
C ASN A 902 23.37 -66.83 16.48
N GLY A 903 22.73 -67.33 15.42
CA GLY A 903 21.31 -67.07 15.16
C GLY A 903 20.98 -65.79 14.37
N THR A 904 21.97 -65.18 13.72
CA THR A 904 21.89 -63.83 13.12
C THR A 904 21.29 -63.76 11.72
N LYS A 905 20.88 -64.91 11.17
CA LYS A 905 20.48 -65.15 9.78
C LYS A 905 19.20 -65.99 9.74
N TRP A 906 18.47 -65.92 8.64
CA TRP A 906 17.34 -66.81 8.31
C TRP A 906 17.50 -67.35 6.89
N ASP A 907 17.69 -68.65 6.74
CA ASP A 907 17.74 -69.37 5.46
C ASP A 907 16.52 -70.29 5.29
N MET A 908 15.88 -70.24 4.12
CA MET A 908 14.95 -71.29 3.69
C MET A 908 15.68 -72.20 2.70
N ASP A 909 16.18 -73.32 3.20
CA ASP A 909 17.00 -74.27 2.46
C ASP A 909 16.18 -75.49 1.99
N ILE A 910 16.69 -76.18 0.96
CA ILE A 910 16.32 -77.54 0.59
C ILE A 910 17.58 -78.42 0.72
N ASP A 911 17.48 -79.51 1.47
CA ASP A 911 18.51 -80.57 1.51
C ASP A 911 18.19 -81.63 0.44
N LEU A 912 19.05 -81.72 -0.58
CA LEU A 912 18.91 -82.70 -1.66
C LEU A 912 19.48 -84.08 -1.29
N ASP A 913 20.45 -84.15 -0.37
CA ASP A 913 21.04 -85.41 0.09
C ASP A 913 20.06 -86.18 1.00
N ASN A 914 19.24 -85.45 1.77
CA ASN A 914 18.10 -85.99 2.53
C ASN A 914 16.78 -86.03 1.72
N GLY A 915 16.84 -85.98 0.38
CA GLY A 915 15.72 -86.30 -0.51
C GLY A 915 14.83 -85.13 -0.95
N GLY A 916 15.33 -83.89 -0.88
CA GLY A 916 14.60 -82.68 -1.29
C GLY A 916 13.67 -82.15 -0.21
N VAL A 917 14.02 -82.31 1.06
CA VAL A 917 13.27 -81.81 2.23
C VAL A 917 13.62 -80.37 2.54
N VAL A 918 12.68 -79.62 3.14
CA VAL A 918 12.87 -78.21 3.52
C VAL A 918 13.48 -78.08 4.92
N GLU A 919 14.45 -77.19 5.07
CA GLU A 919 15.14 -76.90 6.33
C GLU A 919 15.29 -75.40 6.61
N LEU A 920 15.32 -75.00 7.89
CA LEU A 920 15.74 -73.67 8.33
C LEU A 920 17.22 -73.66 8.70
N GLY A 921 17.99 -72.72 8.15
CA GLY A 921 19.35 -72.38 8.58
C GLY A 921 19.44 -71.03 9.31
N VAL A 922 20.26 -70.94 10.36
CA VAL A 922 20.46 -69.70 11.15
C VAL A 922 21.95 -69.41 11.44
N ALA A 923 22.76 -69.43 10.38
CA ALA A 923 24.23 -69.28 10.35
C ALA A 923 25.05 -70.36 11.08
N SER A 924 24.68 -70.71 12.32
CA SER A 924 25.38 -71.65 13.21
C SER A 924 24.46 -72.73 13.80
N GLY A 925 23.17 -72.69 13.48
CA GLY A 925 22.20 -73.74 13.79
C GLY A 925 21.40 -74.13 12.54
N ARG A 926 20.87 -75.34 12.54
CA ARG A 926 19.99 -75.90 11.50
C ARG A 926 18.86 -76.73 12.11
N THR A 927 17.76 -76.89 11.39
CA THR A 927 16.80 -77.98 11.59
C THR A 927 17.12 -79.11 10.63
N ASP A 928 17.18 -80.35 11.11
CA ASP A 928 17.25 -81.53 10.24
C ASP A 928 15.82 -81.89 9.80
N GLY A 929 15.58 -81.98 8.49
CA GLY A 929 14.28 -82.29 7.90
C GLY A 929 13.94 -83.78 7.97
N VAL A 930 13.15 -84.21 8.97
CA VAL A 930 12.76 -85.63 9.10
C VAL A 930 11.63 -85.95 8.10
N GLY A 931 12.03 -86.47 6.95
CA GLY A 931 11.24 -86.43 5.72
C GLY A 931 9.92 -87.20 5.70
N THR A 932 8.88 -86.51 5.22
CA THR A 932 7.68 -87.13 4.59
C THR A 932 7.26 -86.47 3.29
N THR A 933 7.70 -85.22 3.02
CA THR A 933 7.33 -84.46 1.82
C THR A 933 8.59 -83.87 1.19
N SER A 934 8.94 -84.32 -0.02
CA SER A 934 9.94 -83.68 -0.87
C SER A 934 9.29 -82.52 -1.63
N VAL A 935 10.00 -81.41 -1.81
CA VAL A 935 9.57 -80.27 -2.66
C VAL A 935 10.26 -80.26 -4.02
N THR A 936 10.92 -81.36 -4.40
CA THR A 936 11.68 -81.48 -5.65
C THR A 936 11.13 -82.57 -6.58
N ASP A 937 9.80 -82.68 -6.71
CA ASP A 937 9.15 -83.66 -7.60
C ASP A 937 8.80 -83.10 -9.00
N GLY A 938 8.95 -81.79 -9.20
CA GLY A 938 8.58 -81.05 -10.42
C GLY A 938 7.24 -80.28 -10.33
N ASN A 939 6.48 -80.42 -9.26
CA ASN A 939 5.23 -79.70 -8.99
C ASN A 939 5.47 -78.40 -8.20
N TRP A 940 4.40 -77.61 -8.03
CA TRP A 940 4.40 -76.40 -7.17
C TRP A 940 4.03 -76.77 -5.73
N HIS A 941 4.93 -76.53 -4.79
CA HIS A 941 4.70 -76.67 -3.36
C HIS A 941 4.68 -75.31 -2.66
N HIS A 942 3.80 -75.16 -1.66
CA HIS A 942 3.83 -74.03 -0.73
C HIS A 942 4.70 -74.36 0.48
N VAL A 943 5.69 -73.53 0.77
CA VAL A 943 6.59 -73.69 1.92
C VAL A 943 6.41 -72.50 2.85
N ALA A 944 6.15 -72.76 4.13
CA ALA A 944 6.05 -71.70 5.14
C ALA A 944 6.77 -72.06 6.44
N MET A 945 7.40 -71.07 7.07
CA MET A 945 8.12 -71.18 8.34
C MET A 945 7.63 -70.11 9.31
N VAL A 946 7.15 -70.52 10.48
CA VAL A 946 6.57 -69.64 11.50
C VAL A 946 7.43 -69.65 12.75
N LEU A 947 7.87 -68.48 13.22
CA LEU A 947 8.42 -68.32 14.57
C LEU A 947 7.31 -67.72 15.47
N PRO A 948 6.71 -68.49 16.39
CA PRO A 948 5.62 -68.00 17.23
C PRO A 948 6.05 -66.86 18.16
N ASP A 949 5.09 -66.07 18.64
CA ASP A 949 5.38 -65.01 19.61
C ASP A 949 5.94 -65.57 20.93
N GLY A 950 6.82 -64.79 21.56
CA GLY A 950 7.62 -65.20 22.73
C GLY A 950 8.66 -66.30 22.47
N MET A 951 8.74 -66.88 21.26
CA MET A 951 9.72 -67.90 20.91
C MET A 951 11.00 -67.28 20.34
N THR A 952 12.15 -67.86 20.67
CA THR A 952 13.45 -67.21 20.45
C THR A 952 14.54 -68.13 19.91
N THR A 953 14.23 -69.40 19.60
CA THR A 953 15.20 -70.41 19.14
C THR A 953 14.70 -71.20 17.94
N ILE A 954 15.63 -71.74 17.14
CA ILE A 954 15.34 -72.53 15.94
C ILE A 954 14.43 -73.75 16.21
N LYS A 955 14.53 -74.38 17.40
CA LYS A 955 13.67 -75.52 17.77
C LYS A 955 12.20 -75.17 17.98
N GLN A 956 11.87 -73.88 18.05
CA GLN A 956 10.51 -73.38 18.25
C GLN A 956 9.87 -72.90 16.93
N VAL A 957 10.61 -72.90 15.82
CA VAL A 957 10.05 -72.62 14.49
C VAL A 957 9.20 -73.81 14.04
N VAL A 958 8.05 -73.50 13.44
CA VAL A 958 7.12 -74.48 12.87
C VAL A 958 7.19 -74.39 11.35
N ILE A 959 7.65 -75.47 10.70
CA ILE A 959 7.71 -75.56 9.24
C ILE A 959 6.45 -76.28 8.72
N TYR A 960 5.92 -75.78 7.60
CA TYR A 960 4.77 -76.32 6.89
C TYR A 960 5.13 -76.52 5.41
N VAL A 961 4.66 -77.63 4.83
CA VAL A 961 4.66 -77.88 3.38
C VAL A 961 3.22 -78.14 2.94
N ASP A 962 2.76 -77.45 1.90
CA ASP A 962 1.37 -77.44 1.41
C ASP A 962 0.35 -77.17 2.53
N GLY A 963 0.74 -76.24 3.42
CA GLY A 963 0.01 -75.83 4.62
C GLY A 963 -0.13 -76.92 5.69
N THR A 964 0.60 -78.03 5.56
CA THR A 964 0.61 -79.15 6.50
C THR A 964 1.89 -79.09 7.32
N LYS A 965 1.78 -79.07 8.66
CA LYS A 965 2.96 -79.03 9.55
C LYS A 965 3.80 -80.29 9.37
N ILE A 966 5.10 -80.12 9.10
CA ILE A 966 6.06 -81.22 9.03
C ILE A 966 6.74 -81.48 10.39
N THR A 967 7.42 -82.62 10.52
CA THR A 967 8.21 -82.95 11.71
C THR A 967 9.67 -82.58 11.48
N THR A 968 10.19 -81.66 12.29
CA THR A 968 11.58 -81.21 12.27
C THR A 968 12.33 -81.72 13.49
N THR A 969 13.56 -82.21 13.33
CA THR A 969 14.51 -82.32 14.44
C THR A 969 15.51 -81.17 14.40
N SER A 970 16.22 -80.96 15.49
CA SER A 970 17.37 -80.05 15.53
C SER A 970 18.21 -80.40 16.76
N ALA A 971 19.52 -80.48 16.59
CA ALA A 971 20.44 -80.79 17.68
C ALA A 971 20.54 -79.65 18.70
N THR A 972 20.68 -78.39 18.27
CA THR A 972 21.03 -77.24 19.11
C THR A 972 19.88 -76.25 19.31
N ALA A 973 19.80 -75.65 20.49
CA ALA A 973 18.83 -74.58 20.78
C ALA A 973 19.41 -73.20 20.39
N THR A 974 19.87 -73.07 19.14
CA THR A 974 20.42 -71.82 18.62
C THR A 974 19.33 -70.74 18.64
N ALA A 975 19.66 -69.56 19.15
CA ALA A 975 18.74 -68.42 19.18
C ALA A 975 18.39 -67.96 17.74
N ILE A 976 17.36 -67.13 17.61
CA ILE A 976 17.08 -66.36 16.39
C ILE A 976 17.07 -64.90 16.80
N VAL A 977 18.05 -64.15 16.33
CA VAL A 977 18.22 -62.71 16.55
C VAL A 977 18.78 -62.12 15.26
N THR A 978 17.95 -62.04 14.21
CA THR A 978 18.42 -61.69 12.85
C THR A 978 19.06 -60.31 12.84
N ALA A 979 20.37 -60.22 12.66
CA ALA A 979 21.11 -59.02 12.97
C ALA A 979 21.00 -57.99 11.85
N LEU A 980 20.45 -56.81 12.19
CA LEU A 980 20.88 -55.55 11.57
C LEU A 980 22.04 -55.04 12.42
N GLU A 981 23.25 -55.03 11.86
CA GLU A 981 24.40 -54.40 12.52
C GLU A 981 24.89 -53.20 11.69
N LEU A 982 25.24 -52.14 12.41
CA LEU A 982 25.31 -50.77 11.92
C LEU A 982 26.46 -50.51 10.92
N ALA A 983 27.36 -51.47 10.68
CA ALA A 983 28.43 -51.34 9.70
C ALA A 983 28.21 -52.12 8.37
N ASP A 984 27.18 -52.99 8.29
CA ASP A 984 27.21 -54.14 7.37
C ASP A 984 26.02 -54.25 6.38
N GLN A 985 25.20 -53.21 6.20
CA GLN A 985 24.18 -53.18 5.13
C GLN A 985 24.78 -52.90 3.73
N ALA A 986 26.04 -52.44 3.65
CA ALA A 986 26.79 -52.41 2.40
C ALA A 986 27.24 -53.81 1.93
N ALA A 987 27.27 -54.80 2.82
CA ALA A 987 27.59 -56.18 2.47
C ALA A 987 26.33 -56.91 1.95
N SER A 988 26.44 -57.51 0.76
CA SER A 988 25.33 -58.27 0.15
C SER A 988 24.83 -59.43 1.03
N SER A 989 25.63 -59.87 1.99
CA SER A 989 25.34 -60.93 2.97
C SER A 989 24.30 -60.57 4.04
N SER A 990 23.82 -59.33 4.10
CA SER A 990 22.79 -58.88 5.07
C SER A 990 21.38 -58.78 4.45
N LEU A 991 21.32 -58.73 3.12
CA LEU A 991 20.13 -58.40 2.32
C LEU A 991 19.12 -59.55 2.23
N LEU A 992 17.89 -59.27 1.82
CA LEU A 992 16.98 -60.31 1.35
C LEU A 992 17.47 -60.77 -0.04
N ILE A 993 17.80 -62.05 -0.19
CA ILE A 993 18.17 -62.63 -1.49
C ILE A 993 17.31 -63.86 -1.77
N LEU A 994 16.82 -63.98 -3.00
CA LEU A 994 16.24 -65.20 -3.56
C LEU A 994 17.27 -65.85 -4.49
N GLY A 995 17.48 -67.17 -4.38
CA GLY A 995 18.41 -67.93 -5.23
C GLY A 995 19.78 -68.25 -4.62
N HIS A 996 20.20 -67.59 -3.53
CA HIS A 996 21.52 -67.79 -2.90
C HIS A 996 21.49 -67.66 -1.38
N ALA A 997 22.43 -68.33 -0.71
CA ALA A 997 22.85 -67.99 0.65
C ALA A 997 23.77 -66.75 0.70
N ALA A 998 23.63 -65.94 1.75
CA ALA A 998 24.39 -64.70 2.02
C ALA A 998 25.90 -64.74 1.71
N ASN A 999 26.59 -65.80 2.15
CA ASN A 999 28.04 -65.98 1.96
C ASN A 999 28.35 -67.09 0.93
N GLY A 1000 27.33 -67.64 0.26
CA GLY A 1000 27.36 -68.85 -0.56
C GLY A 1000 27.10 -68.60 -2.04
N MET A 1001 27.39 -67.41 -2.55
CA MET A 1001 27.10 -66.98 -3.94
C MET A 1001 27.64 -67.92 -5.04
N THR A 1002 28.54 -68.84 -4.72
CA THR A 1002 29.11 -69.85 -5.65
C THR A 1002 28.82 -71.31 -5.28
N THR A 1003 28.19 -71.59 -4.14
CA THR A 1003 28.10 -72.96 -3.57
C THR A 1003 26.71 -73.37 -3.07
N GLN A 1004 25.91 -72.43 -2.56
CA GLN A 1004 24.54 -72.66 -2.10
C GLN A 1004 23.60 -71.88 -3.02
N GLN A 1005 23.50 -72.34 -4.27
CA GLN A 1005 22.71 -71.74 -5.32
C GLN A 1005 21.44 -72.57 -5.54
N PHE A 1006 20.27 -71.98 -5.42
CA PHE A 1006 19.01 -72.62 -5.81
C PHE A 1006 18.85 -72.60 -7.33
N THR A 1007 18.25 -73.66 -7.86
CA THR A 1007 17.94 -73.81 -9.28
C THR A 1007 16.51 -74.32 -9.46
N GLY A 1008 15.75 -73.73 -10.37
CA GLY A 1008 14.31 -73.95 -10.56
C GLY A 1008 13.50 -72.69 -10.32
N GLN A 1009 12.21 -72.86 -10.03
CA GLN A 1009 11.21 -71.80 -10.10
C GLN A 1009 10.74 -71.37 -8.69
N LEU A 1010 10.65 -70.06 -8.47
CA LEU A 1010 10.12 -69.42 -7.25
C LEU A 1010 9.00 -68.43 -7.58
N ASP A 1011 7.99 -68.39 -6.72
CA ASP A 1011 6.78 -67.56 -6.86
C ASP A 1011 6.24 -67.10 -5.49
N ASP A 1012 5.46 -66.02 -5.47
CA ASP A 1012 4.67 -65.52 -4.32
C ASP A 1012 5.41 -65.57 -2.97
N VAL A 1013 6.57 -64.89 -2.91
CA VAL A 1013 7.41 -64.84 -1.70
C VAL A 1013 6.85 -63.81 -0.73
N ALA A 1014 6.52 -64.25 0.48
CA ALA A 1014 5.80 -63.46 1.47
C ALA A 1014 6.43 -63.50 2.86
N ILE A 1015 6.45 -62.36 3.56
CA ILE A 1015 7.01 -62.22 4.90
C ILE A 1015 6.06 -61.38 5.76
N TRP A 1016 5.56 -61.92 6.87
CA TRP A 1016 4.73 -61.22 7.85
C TRP A 1016 5.51 -60.91 9.13
N SER A 1017 5.23 -59.76 9.74
CA SER A 1017 5.66 -59.40 11.10
C SER A 1017 4.84 -60.07 12.21
N ARG A 1018 4.08 -61.11 11.87
CA ARG A 1018 3.32 -61.94 12.81
C ARG A 1018 3.54 -63.42 12.54
N ALA A 1019 3.40 -64.21 13.60
CA ALA A 1019 3.18 -65.64 13.47
C ALA A 1019 1.76 -65.89 12.93
N LEU A 1020 1.64 -66.50 11.76
CA LEU A 1020 0.39 -67.07 11.30
C LEU A 1020 0.13 -68.38 12.07
N ASP A 1021 -1.12 -68.62 12.44
CA ASP A 1021 -1.52 -69.89 13.01
C ASP A 1021 -1.66 -70.97 11.93
N ALA A 1022 -1.93 -72.21 12.34
CA ALA A 1022 -2.07 -73.32 11.40
C ALA A 1022 -3.23 -73.12 10.41
N ALA A 1023 -4.29 -72.38 10.80
CA ALA A 1023 -5.40 -72.07 9.91
C ALA A 1023 -5.00 -71.05 8.84
N GLY A 1024 -4.33 -69.95 9.21
CA GLY A 1024 -3.81 -68.97 8.27
C GLY A 1024 -2.81 -69.56 7.27
N VAL A 1025 -1.85 -70.38 7.75
CA VAL A 1025 -0.87 -71.03 6.86
C VAL A 1025 -1.54 -72.05 5.93
N LYS A 1026 -2.57 -72.79 6.41
CA LYS A 1026 -3.33 -73.70 5.55
C LYS A 1026 -4.20 -72.94 4.53
N ALA A 1027 -4.78 -71.81 4.90
CA ALA A 1027 -5.60 -70.97 4.03
C ALA A 1027 -4.82 -70.50 2.79
N ILE A 1028 -3.54 -70.10 2.94
CA ILE A 1028 -2.67 -69.77 1.80
C ILE A 1028 -2.60 -70.94 0.81
N SER A 1029 -2.20 -72.13 1.28
CA SER A 1029 -2.09 -73.32 0.43
C SER A 1029 -3.42 -73.74 -0.22
N SER A 1030 -4.55 -73.53 0.47
CA SER A 1030 -5.87 -73.97 0.05
C SER A 1030 -6.51 -73.01 -0.96
N LEU A 1031 -6.51 -71.70 -0.70
CA LEU A 1031 -7.08 -70.69 -1.60
C LEU A 1031 -6.29 -70.61 -2.92
N ALA A 1032 -4.96 -70.75 -2.86
CA ALA A 1032 -4.09 -70.83 -4.03
C ALA A 1032 -4.28 -72.10 -4.87
N SER A 1033 -4.93 -73.13 -4.33
CA SER A 1033 -5.13 -74.43 -5.01
C SER A 1033 -6.60 -74.74 -5.28
N THR A 1034 -7.50 -73.83 -4.90
CA THR A 1034 -8.93 -73.91 -5.21
C THR A 1034 -9.19 -73.29 -6.58
N SER A 1035 -9.82 -74.06 -7.46
CA SER A 1035 -10.17 -73.62 -8.82
C SER A 1035 -11.03 -72.34 -8.78
N GLY A 1036 -10.73 -71.36 -9.63
CA GLY A 1036 -11.46 -70.10 -9.69
C GLY A 1036 -11.20 -69.09 -8.57
N LEU A 1037 -10.38 -69.42 -7.55
CA LEU A 1037 -9.93 -68.47 -6.53
C LEU A 1037 -8.51 -67.96 -6.83
N ALA A 1038 -7.51 -68.85 -6.79
CA ALA A 1038 -6.10 -68.53 -7.06
C ALA A 1038 -5.59 -67.30 -6.27
N TYR A 1039 -5.69 -67.34 -4.94
CA TYR A 1039 -5.23 -66.25 -4.09
C TYR A 1039 -3.76 -66.40 -3.72
N ASP A 1040 -2.96 -65.39 -4.11
CA ASP A 1040 -1.62 -65.09 -3.60
C ASP A 1040 -1.63 -64.66 -2.12
N ALA A 1041 -0.45 -64.63 -1.51
CA ALA A 1041 -0.28 -64.24 -0.11
C ALA A 1041 -0.90 -62.87 0.25
N GLY A 1042 -0.91 -61.89 -0.66
CA GLY A 1042 -1.50 -60.56 -0.46
C GLY A 1042 -3.03 -60.58 -0.39
N LYS A 1043 -3.69 -61.31 -1.30
CA LYS A 1043 -5.14 -61.57 -1.23
C LYS A 1043 -5.51 -62.33 0.04
N VAL A 1044 -4.69 -63.28 0.48
CA VAL A 1044 -4.94 -64.00 1.73
C VAL A 1044 -4.71 -63.13 2.97
N ASP A 1045 -3.70 -62.26 3.00
CA ASP A 1045 -3.49 -61.33 4.14
C ASP A 1045 -4.67 -60.38 4.34
N ARG A 1046 -5.22 -59.84 3.25
CA ARG A 1046 -6.45 -59.03 3.28
C ARG A 1046 -7.63 -59.78 3.91
N LEU A 1047 -7.80 -61.05 3.55
CA LEU A 1047 -8.87 -61.90 4.08
C LEU A 1047 -8.66 -62.25 5.56
N LEU A 1048 -7.42 -62.52 5.99
CA LEU A 1048 -7.09 -62.72 7.41
C LEU A 1048 -7.26 -61.44 8.24
N GLY A 1049 -6.95 -60.27 7.68
CA GLY A 1049 -7.22 -58.97 8.30
C GLY A 1049 -8.72 -58.71 8.50
N ALA A 1050 -9.53 -59.01 7.49
CA ALA A 1050 -11.00 -58.93 7.58
C ALA A 1050 -11.59 -59.90 8.62
N PHE A 1051 -11.00 -61.10 8.78
CA PHE A 1051 -11.40 -62.05 9.81
C PHE A 1051 -11.14 -61.52 11.22
N ALA A 1052 -9.96 -60.93 11.44
CA ALA A 1052 -9.63 -60.28 12.71
C ALA A 1052 -10.54 -59.07 13.01
N ALA A 1053 -11.00 -58.37 11.96
CA ALA A 1053 -11.97 -57.28 12.05
C ALA A 1053 -13.45 -57.73 12.12
N GLN A 1054 -13.74 -59.03 12.00
CA GLN A 1054 -15.08 -59.62 11.94
C GLN A 1054 -15.98 -58.98 10.86
N ALA A 1055 -15.41 -58.65 9.70
CA ALA A 1055 -16.03 -57.84 8.66
C ALA A 1055 -16.02 -58.53 7.28
N ASP A 1056 -17.05 -58.25 6.48
CA ASP A 1056 -17.14 -58.65 5.07
C ASP A 1056 -16.04 -57.98 4.22
N ILE A 1057 -15.53 -58.68 3.20
CA ILE A 1057 -14.49 -58.14 2.30
C ILE A 1057 -14.66 -58.56 0.84
N THR A 1058 -14.58 -57.58 -0.07
CA THR A 1058 -14.50 -57.81 -1.52
C THR A 1058 -13.04 -57.83 -1.99
N ILE A 1059 -12.65 -58.91 -2.67
CA ILE A 1059 -11.31 -59.11 -3.25
C ILE A 1059 -11.50 -59.44 -4.73
N GLY A 1060 -11.11 -58.51 -5.61
CA GLY A 1060 -11.47 -58.58 -7.03
C GLY A 1060 -12.98 -58.45 -7.20
N ASN A 1061 -13.60 -59.42 -7.86
CA ASN A 1061 -15.05 -59.56 -8.04
C ASN A 1061 -15.72 -60.54 -7.06
N ILE A 1062 -15.01 -60.98 -6.01
CA ILE A 1062 -15.43 -62.02 -5.07
C ILE A 1062 -15.64 -61.38 -3.68
N THR A 1063 -16.86 -61.44 -3.14
CA THR A 1063 -17.21 -60.88 -1.82
C THR A 1063 -17.35 -61.99 -0.78
N TRP A 1064 -16.43 -62.02 0.17
CA TRP A 1064 -16.45 -62.94 1.30
C TRP A 1064 -17.21 -62.30 2.45
N SER A 1065 -18.37 -62.87 2.80
CA SER A 1065 -19.14 -62.44 3.97
C SER A 1065 -18.72 -63.19 5.22
N TYR A 1066 -18.47 -62.47 6.30
CA TYR A 1066 -17.99 -63.03 7.57
C TYR A 1066 -19.09 -63.83 8.26
N GLN A 1067 -18.72 -64.98 8.83
CA GLN A 1067 -19.60 -65.82 9.64
C GLN A 1067 -18.94 -66.10 10.99
N ALA A 1068 -19.64 -65.75 12.07
CA ALA A 1068 -19.15 -65.92 13.44
C ALA A 1068 -19.20 -67.37 13.96
N SER A 1069 -19.92 -68.27 13.27
CA SER A 1069 -19.96 -69.71 13.55
C SER A 1069 -20.64 -70.47 12.41
N GLY A 1070 -20.59 -71.81 12.44
CA GLY A 1070 -21.41 -72.68 11.59
C GLY A 1070 -20.76 -73.22 10.32
N LEU A 1071 -19.52 -72.81 9.99
CA LEU A 1071 -18.83 -73.24 8.76
C LEU A 1071 -18.39 -74.71 8.81
N THR A 1072 -18.50 -75.40 7.67
CA THR A 1072 -18.42 -76.86 7.55
C THR A 1072 -17.08 -77.38 6.99
N GLY A 1073 -16.02 -76.58 7.07
CA GLY A 1073 -14.65 -76.94 6.69
C GLY A 1073 -13.72 -77.23 7.89
N ALA A 1074 -12.60 -77.90 7.63
CA ALA A 1074 -11.47 -77.92 8.56
C ALA A 1074 -10.78 -76.54 8.60
N ALA A 1075 -10.11 -76.19 9.70
CA ALA A 1075 -9.50 -74.87 9.86
C ALA A 1075 -8.42 -74.61 8.79
N GLY A 1076 -8.54 -73.48 8.08
CA GLY A 1076 -7.72 -73.09 6.94
C GLY A 1076 -7.98 -73.85 5.64
N VAL A 1077 -8.99 -74.73 5.59
CA VAL A 1077 -9.36 -75.47 4.38
C VAL A 1077 -10.58 -74.83 3.73
N VAL A 1078 -10.45 -74.50 2.44
CA VAL A 1078 -11.55 -74.05 1.60
C VAL A 1078 -12.36 -75.28 1.17
N VAL A 1079 -13.68 -75.23 1.32
CA VAL A 1079 -14.59 -76.31 0.92
C VAL A 1079 -15.74 -75.78 0.07
N GLN A 1080 -16.31 -76.63 -0.79
CA GLN A 1080 -17.61 -76.42 -1.40
C GLN A 1080 -18.62 -77.35 -0.71
N PRO A 1081 -19.53 -76.84 0.15
CA PRO A 1081 -20.38 -77.67 0.99
C PRO A 1081 -21.53 -78.35 0.23
N THR A 1082 -21.87 -77.86 -0.97
CA THR A 1082 -22.91 -78.41 -1.86
C THR A 1082 -22.50 -78.27 -3.33
N SER A 1083 -23.24 -78.92 -4.23
CA SER A 1083 -23.01 -78.83 -5.68
C SER A 1083 -23.50 -77.49 -6.26
N GLY A 1084 -22.78 -76.41 -5.99
CA GLY A 1084 -23.01 -75.05 -6.46
C GLY A 1084 -21.75 -74.19 -6.30
N ASN A 1085 -21.81 -72.92 -6.69
CA ASN A 1085 -20.63 -72.04 -6.72
C ASN A 1085 -20.11 -71.59 -5.34
N GLN A 1086 -20.79 -71.94 -4.26
CA GLN A 1086 -20.50 -71.45 -2.92
C GLN A 1086 -19.20 -72.05 -2.35
N TYR A 1087 -18.33 -71.20 -1.81
CA TYR A 1087 -17.15 -71.59 -1.04
C TYR A 1087 -17.32 -71.20 0.43
N GLU A 1088 -16.85 -72.07 1.33
CA GLU A 1088 -16.66 -71.77 2.76
C GLU A 1088 -15.18 -71.87 3.13
N LEU A 1089 -14.72 -70.98 4.01
CA LEU A 1089 -13.38 -71.03 4.61
C LEU A 1089 -13.50 -70.83 6.13
N ASN A 1090 -13.40 -71.92 6.89
CA ASN A 1090 -13.31 -71.89 8.35
C ASN A 1090 -11.89 -71.48 8.76
N LEU A 1091 -11.73 -70.42 9.56
CA LEU A 1091 -10.44 -69.94 10.07
C LEU A 1091 -10.23 -70.26 11.55
N GLY A 1092 -11.28 -70.67 12.28
CA GLY A 1092 -11.16 -71.12 13.67
C GLY A 1092 -12.50 -71.20 14.37
N GLY A 1093 -12.71 -72.22 15.20
CA GLY A 1093 -13.95 -72.38 15.99
C GLY A 1093 -15.24 -72.57 15.19
N GLY A 1094 -15.16 -72.73 13.85
CA GLY A 1094 -16.32 -72.71 12.95
C GLY A 1094 -16.68 -71.31 12.43
N ALA A 1095 -15.89 -70.28 12.77
CA ALA A 1095 -15.97 -68.93 12.22
C ALA A 1095 -15.04 -68.77 11.01
N GLY A 1096 -15.33 -67.79 10.16
CA GLY A 1096 -14.57 -67.53 8.93
C GLY A 1096 -15.41 -66.81 7.88
N PHE A 1097 -15.41 -67.31 6.63
CA PHE A 1097 -16.16 -66.68 5.53
C PHE A 1097 -16.96 -67.64 4.66
N VAL A 1098 -17.94 -67.07 3.95
CA VAL A 1098 -18.69 -67.66 2.83
C VAL A 1098 -18.65 -66.72 1.63
N VAL A 1099 -18.63 -67.25 0.40
CA VAL A 1099 -18.93 -66.50 -0.84
C VAL A 1099 -19.82 -67.32 -1.77
N HIS A 1100 -20.64 -66.64 -2.59
CA HIS A 1100 -21.63 -67.19 -3.52
C HIS A 1100 -21.24 -67.02 -5.00
#